data_AF-A0A6A6H4D8-F1
#
_entry.id   AF-A0A6A6H4D8-F1
#
_cell.length_a   1.000
_cell.length_b   1.000
_cell.length_c   1.000
_cell.angle_alpha   90.00
_cell.angle_beta   90.00
_cell.angle_gamma   90.00
#
_symmetry.space_group_name_H-M   'P 1'
#
loop_
_entity.id
_entity.type
_entity.pdbx_description
1 polymer ?
#
loop_
_entity_poly.entity_id
_entity_poly.type
_entity_poly.pdbx_seq_one_letter_code
_entity_poly.pdbx_strand_id
1 'polypeptide(L)'
;MTSDPATHSAMHAGPVKCSRERTGCQRCKIEGAVCSYSRTGVLRRSRKPAARQARKQAGEPPTTPSGADGLGGGLQQPSQLASDNADRTTQERLQGLVGGDLASLRQLASLLEEYAAAWQSPSAFGKLAQDATVEFHVFDMPQSRIWLDALVAALQKERLLVASVPPDVLDHLNASRPSKIRDRAWLVMFYSVALSTASSSTPEDEPTKARLRSNLWLAFNDVRLLLEPSAPGIQALIIMACYVNEYMTPQLCWSLISQACTMLLALGITHWHLDGATRERRAMLFWRLNDLDKALALILGRPPTLHREFAAAVPLPTLDQLLPARPHGGEPALFNAHYSHQMHLLSRIKSEVWHCLYGQDSAKIHVVRENLDSWKRQATETLEAAALAERPLLSTNGGEAVDFGLRMLQFHYLALMILLTVSCKDLRVQCIQLSRSMLNLLPRLGPKDHSVNDTYTGLLWQRLHSPLTAFGSLWGEIVVRARIRSEEGKQNLEAIEHVPVFLGKSSSQNPLAAKLQSITERFVEHATTKIHSTGKPRLHPYAESGSDSAVAQDDADQATVTTSNFTEEMPDWQPSVENNLHQQTDSDITSLNTELSADMSTYPDIGGLGYQTDDLATWPDNRFFEATFDWFPLGGTSPLGVIENEV
;
A
#
# COMPACT_ATOMS: atom_id res chain seq x y z
N MET A 1 85.75 -19.60 24.07
CA MET A 1 85.14 -20.26 22.89
C MET A 1 84.08 -19.30 22.39
N THR A 2 84.40 -18.33 21.51
CA THR A 2 84.37 -18.44 20.03
C THR A 2 83.04 -19.07 19.57
N SER A 3 82.16 -18.46 18.77
CA SER A 3 82.26 -17.35 17.83
C SER A 3 80.86 -17.13 17.23
N ASP A 4 80.50 -15.89 16.93
CA ASP A 4 79.43 -15.48 16.00
C ASP A 4 79.69 -16.03 14.57
N PRO A 5 78.68 -16.20 13.68
CA PRO A 5 77.99 -15.04 13.10
C PRO A 5 76.51 -15.18 12.67
N ALA A 6 75.96 -13.99 12.47
CA ALA A 6 74.69 -13.54 11.91
C ALA A 6 74.12 -14.27 10.67
N THR A 7 72.78 -14.35 10.64
CA THR A 7 71.98 -14.30 9.42
C THR A 7 70.71 -13.48 9.63
N HIS A 8 70.58 -12.42 8.83
CA HIS A 8 69.43 -11.53 8.71
C HIS A 8 68.19 -12.28 8.21
N SER A 9 67.06 -12.08 8.88
CA SER A 9 65.74 -12.50 8.37
C SER A 9 64.88 -11.26 8.15
N ALA A 10 64.51 -11.02 6.89
CA ALA A 10 63.73 -9.89 6.44
C ALA A 10 62.25 -10.05 6.82
N MET A 11 61.74 -9.17 7.68
CA MET A 11 60.30 -9.05 7.95
C MET A 11 59.61 -8.40 6.74
N HIS A 12 58.73 -9.15 6.08
CA HIS A 12 57.76 -8.63 5.12
C HIS A 12 56.71 -7.78 5.85
N ALA A 13 56.76 -6.46 5.66
CA ALA A 13 55.71 -5.55 6.09
C ALA A 13 54.50 -5.64 5.14
N GLY A 14 53.33 -5.96 5.67
CA GLY A 14 52.06 -5.94 4.92
C GLY A 14 51.62 -4.51 4.52
N PRO A 15 50.63 -4.38 3.61
CA PRO A 15 50.20 -3.10 3.08
C PRO A 15 49.51 -2.22 4.14
N VAL A 16 50.08 -1.05 4.41
CA VAL A 16 49.54 -0.07 5.38
C VAL A 16 48.69 0.97 4.66
N LYS A 17 47.45 1.17 5.11
CA LYS A 17 46.49 2.14 4.53
C LYS A 17 46.89 3.58 4.89
N CYS A 18 47.13 4.43 3.89
CA CYS A 18 47.35 5.87 4.07
C CYS A 18 46.02 6.66 3.96
N SER A 19 45.84 7.70 4.78
CA SER A 19 44.70 8.62 4.71
C SER A 19 44.76 9.53 3.48
N ARG A 20 43.61 9.74 2.83
CA ARG A 20 43.45 10.47 1.55
C ARG A 20 43.39 12.01 1.68
N GLU A 21 43.36 12.55 2.89
CA GLU A 21 42.94 13.95 3.09
C GLU A 21 44.08 14.98 3.04
N ARG A 22 45.35 14.57 2.86
CA ARG A 22 46.49 15.49 2.78
C ARG A 22 47.47 15.11 1.67
N THR A 23 48.04 16.11 1.01
CA THR A 23 49.08 15.94 -0.01
C THR A 23 50.39 15.46 0.62
N GLY A 24 50.61 14.14 0.60
CA GLY A 24 51.79 13.48 1.13
C GLY A 24 51.67 13.20 2.64
N CYS A 25 51.61 11.93 3.03
CA CYS A 25 51.57 11.59 4.45
C CYS A 25 52.94 11.86 5.10
N GLN A 26 52.93 12.31 6.36
CA GLN A 26 54.12 12.67 7.13
C GLN A 26 55.12 11.51 7.23
N ARG A 27 54.62 10.27 7.13
CA ARG A 27 55.40 9.05 7.16
C ARG A 27 56.20 8.79 5.87
N CYS A 28 55.62 9.00 4.69
CA CYS A 28 56.38 8.91 3.42
C CYS A 28 57.53 9.94 3.36
N LYS A 29 57.35 11.11 4.00
CA LYS A 29 58.42 12.11 4.15
C LYS A 29 59.58 11.62 5.02
N ILE A 30 59.28 10.91 6.11
CA ILE A 30 60.30 10.38 7.03
C ILE A 30 61.04 9.20 6.39
N GLU A 31 60.33 8.37 5.64
CA GLU A 31 60.87 7.15 5.03
C GLU A 31 61.53 7.38 3.65
N GLY A 32 61.54 8.62 3.13
CA GLY A 32 62.15 8.96 1.84
C GLY A 32 61.49 8.29 0.63
N ALA A 33 60.26 7.77 0.79
CA ALA A 33 59.57 6.99 -0.22
C ALA A 33 58.55 7.83 -1.02
N VAL A 34 58.39 7.51 -2.30
CA VAL A 34 57.43 8.20 -3.20
C VAL A 34 56.00 7.85 -2.79
N CYS A 35 55.23 8.86 -2.38
CA CYS A 35 53.85 8.68 -1.93
C CYS A 35 52.92 8.47 -3.13
N SER A 36 52.33 7.28 -3.25
CA SER A 36 51.45 6.88 -4.37
C SER A 36 50.08 7.60 -4.42
N TYR A 37 49.79 8.50 -3.47
CA TYR A 37 48.52 9.25 -3.40
C TYR A 37 48.64 10.77 -3.61
N SER A 38 49.82 11.32 -3.97
CA SER A 38 49.90 12.75 -4.31
C SER A 38 49.30 13.00 -5.71
N ARG A 39 48.10 13.60 -5.75
CA ARG A 39 47.43 14.04 -6.98
C ARG A 39 48.24 15.15 -7.68
N THR A 40 49.13 14.76 -8.59
CA THR A 40 49.59 15.58 -9.72
C THR A 40 50.05 14.66 -10.84
N GLY A 41 49.12 14.27 -11.73
CA GLY A 41 49.47 13.48 -12.92
C GLY A 41 48.27 12.75 -13.53
N VAL A 42 47.41 13.49 -14.24
CA VAL A 42 46.43 12.90 -15.17
C VAL A 42 47.22 12.30 -16.34
N LEU A 43 47.55 11.00 -16.24
CA LEU A 43 48.01 10.21 -17.37
C LEU A 43 46.79 9.88 -18.26
N ARG A 44 46.56 10.72 -19.27
CA ARG A 44 45.70 10.38 -20.41
C ARG A 44 46.27 9.13 -21.09
N ARG A 45 45.59 7.99 -20.96
CA ARG A 45 45.88 6.82 -21.80
C ARG A 45 45.36 7.11 -23.21
N SER A 46 46.27 7.41 -24.13
CA SER A 46 45.99 7.41 -25.57
C SER A 46 45.71 5.98 -26.03
N ARG A 47 44.49 5.69 -26.48
CA ARG A 47 44.22 4.46 -27.25
C ARG A 47 44.98 4.56 -28.58
N LYS A 48 45.93 3.65 -28.80
CA LYS A 48 46.59 3.42 -30.09
C LYS A 48 45.58 2.82 -31.08
N PRO A 49 45.48 3.32 -32.32
CA PRO A 49 44.67 2.72 -33.37
C PRO A 49 45.37 1.47 -33.92
N ALA A 50 44.63 0.37 -34.02
CA ALA A 50 45.10 -0.86 -34.64
C ALA A 50 45.14 -0.68 -36.17
N ALA A 51 46.35 -0.68 -36.73
CA ALA A 51 46.58 -0.66 -38.17
C ALA A 51 46.42 -2.07 -38.77
N ARG A 52 45.61 -2.13 -39.83
CA ARG A 52 45.55 -3.19 -40.84
C ARG A 52 46.93 -3.48 -41.44
N GLN A 53 47.26 -4.76 -41.60
CA GLN A 53 48.17 -5.24 -42.65
C GLN A 53 47.46 -6.26 -43.55
N ALA A 54 47.89 -6.26 -44.80
CA ALA A 54 47.11 -6.58 -45.99
C ALA A 54 47.36 -7.98 -46.57
N ARG A 55 46.37 -8.49 -47.31
CA ARG A 55 46.54 -9.38 -48.48
C ARG A 55 45.27 -9.27 -49.35
N LYS A 56 45.27 -8.43 -50.39
CA LYS A 56 45.53 -8.70 -51.82
C LYS A 56 44.58 -9.74 -52.46
N GLN A 57 43.64 -9.23 -53.29
CA GLN A 57 43.28 -9.61 -54.68
C GLN A 57 41.89 -8.98 -54.98
N ALA A 58 41.79 -7.91 -55.78
CA ALA A 58 41.73 -7.83 -57.24
C ALA A 58 40.26 -7.88 -57.77
N GLY A 59 39.82 -6.84 -58.50
CA GLY A 59 38.58 -6.85 -59.30
C GLY A 59 37.78 -5.53 -59.24
N GLU A 60 37.55 -4.94 -60.42
CA GLU A 60 36.93 -3.64 -60.74
C GLU A 60 35.43 -3.47 -60.38
N PRO A 61 34.88 -2.23 -60.41
CA PRO A 61 33.48 -1.93 -60.10
C PRO A 61 32.58 -2.00 -61.34
N PRO A 62 31.24 -2.11 -61.16
CA PRO A 62 30.40 -1.00 -61.63
C PRO A 62 29.12 -0.71 -60.81
N THR A 63 28.51 0.38 -61.22
CA THR A 63 27.39 1.21 -60.75
C THR A 63 25.99 0.57 -60.61
N THR A 64 25.23 1.10 -59.61
CA THR A 64 23.75 1.30 -59.48
C THR A 64 22.81 0.08 -59.40
N PRO A 65 21.52 0.21 -59.00
CA PRO A 65 20.86 0.94 -57.91
C PRO A 65 19.81 0.07 -57.14
N SER A 66 19.10 0.68 -56.17
CA SER A 66 17.74 0.31 -55.72
C SER A 66 17.52 -0.80 -54.68
N GLY A 67 16.75 -0.44 -53.64
CA GLY A 67 15.70 -1.26 -53.04
C GLY A 67 16.09 -2.26 -51.96
N ALA A 68 15.73 -1.98 -50.70
CA ALA A 68 15.18 -2.97 -49.79
C ALA A 68 14.59 -2.29 -48.54
N ASP A 69 13.31 -2.55 -48.33
CA ASP A 69 12.54 -2.30 -47.13
C ASP A 69 13.23 -2.85 -45.87
N GLY A 70 13.28 -2.00 -44.85
CA GLY A 70 13.67 -2.37 -43.49
C GLY A 70 12.57 -1.96 -42.53
N LEU A 71 11.71 -2.93 -42.20
CA LEU A 71 10.79 -2.91 -41.07
C LEU A 71 11.56 -2.64 -39.77
N GLY A 72 11.66 -1.36 -39.40
CA GLY A 72 12.11 -0.92 -38.09
C GLY A 72 10.91 -0.71 -37.18
N GLY A 73 10.60 -1.70 -36.34
CA GLY A 73 9.70 -1.53 -35.20
C GLY A 73 10.28 -0.50 -34.24
N GLY A 74 9.81 0.74 -34.36
CA GLY A 74 10.17 1.82 -33.45
C GLY A 74 9.63 1.52 -32.05
N LEU A 75 10.55 1.37 -31.09
CA LEU A 75 10.26 1.49 -29.67
C LEU A 75 9.54 2.83 -29.44
N GLN A 76 8.26 2.77 -29.07
CA GLN A 76 7.52 3.94 -28.62
C GLN A 76 8.20 4.48 -27.36
N GLN A 77 8.81 5.66 -27.49
CA GLN A 77 9.18 6.50 -26.36
C GLN A 77 7.93 6.79 -25.50
N PRO A 78 8.08 6.94 -24.18
CA PRO A 78 6.99 7.42 -23.32
C PRO A 78 6.44 8.74 -23.87
N SER A 79 5.12 8.84 -23.97
CA SER A 79 4.43 9.98 -24.56
C SER A 79 4.79 11.30 -23.86
N GLN A 80 5.27 12.29 -24.63
CA GLN A 80 5.56 13.65 -24.15
C GLN A 80 4.36 14.33 -23.43
N LEU A 81 3.14 13.84 -23.68
CA LEU A 81 1.90 14.24 -23.00
C LEU A 81 1.91 14.01 -21.48
N ALA A 82 2.70 13.08 -20.96
CA ALA A 82 2.77 12.83 -19.51
C ALA A 82 3.56 13.91 -18.76
N SER A 83 4.52 14.58 -19.43
CA SER A 83 5.35 15.63 -18.82
C SER A 83 4.59 16.96 -18.69
N ASP A 84 3.79 17.33 -19.69
CA ASP A 84 3.06 18.61 -19.72
C ASP A 84 1.85 18.65 -18.77
N ASN A 85 1.38 17.49 -18.30
CA ASN A 85 0.24 17.40 -17.39
C ASN A 85 0.60 17.50 -15.91
N ALA A 86 1.88 17.45 -15.54
CA ALA A 86 2.32 17.47 -14.14
C ALA A 86 1.97 18.78 -13.42
N ASP A 87 1.98 19.91 -14.15
CA ASP A 87 1.76 21.25 -13.57
C ASP A 87 0.28 21.69 -13.59
N ARG A 88 -0.61 20.90 -14.22
CA ARG A 88 -2.02 21.30 -14.37
C ARG A 88 -2.80 21.04 -13.09
N THR A 89 -3.62 22.01 -12.71
CA THR A 89 -4.57 21.84 -11.60
C THR A 89 -5.51 20.68 -11.93
N THR A 90 -6.03 20.06 -10.89
CA THR A 90 -6.97 18.96 -10.99
C THR A 90 -8.20 19.39 -11.81
N GLN A 91 -8.66 20.63 -11.59
CA GLN A 91 -9.72 21.26 -12.36
C GLN A 91 -9.40 21.33 -13.86
N GLU A 92 -8.21 21.78 -14.24
CA GLU A 92 -7.80 21.90 -15.65
C GLU A 92 -7.75 20.54 -16.35
N ARG A 93 -7.36 19.48 -15.64
CA ARG A 93 -7.37 18.12 -16.17
C ARG A 93 -8.79 17.67 -16.47
N LEU A 94 -9.71 17.84 -15.52
CA LEU A 94 -11.14 17.53 -15.74
C LEU A 94 -11.75 18.38 -16.85
N GLN A 95 -11.49 19.68 -16.88
CA GLN A 95 -11.97 20.57 -17.94
C GLN A 95 -11.44 20.16 -19.32
N GLY A 96 -10.16 19.77 -19.42
CA GLY A 96 -9.56 19.29 -20.66
C GLY A 96 -10.18 17.98 -21.17
N LEU A 97 -10.70 17.13 -20.28
CA LEU A 97 -11.35 15.88 -20.64
C LEU A 97 -12.79 16.07 -21.09
N VAL A 98 -13.49 17.04 -20.50
CA VAL A 98 -14.93 17.27 -20.70
C VAL A 98 -15.21 18.32 -21.78
N GLY A 99 -14.25 19.18 -22.09
CA GLY A 99 -14.42 20.20 -23.14
C GLY A 99 -15.37 21.33 -22.74
N GLY A 100 -15.36 21.75 -21.47
CA GLY A 100 -16.19 22.85 -20.98
C GLY A 100 -15.97 23.15 -19.50
N ASP A 101 -16.34 24.36 -19.08
CA ASP A 101 -16.28 24.77 -17.67
C ASP A 101 -17.62 24.50 -16.96
N LEU A 102 -17.72 23.34 -16.32
CA LEU A 102 -18.92 22.93 -15.58
C LEU A 102 -18.72 23.19 -14.08
N ALA A 103 -19.69 23.84 -13.43
CA ALA A 103 -19.63 24.10 -11.99
C ALA A 103 -19.49 22.82 -11.15
N SER A 104 -20.12 21.72 -11.60
CA SER A 104 -20.00 20.39 -10.99
C SER A 104 -18.58 19.81 -11.07
N LEU A 105 -17.84 20.08 -12.15
CA LEU A 105 -16.44 19.67 -12.28
C LEU A 105 -15.54 20.43 -11.33
N ARG A 106 -15.82 21.70 -11.05
CA ARG A 106 -15.04 22.46 -10.05
C ARG A 106 -15.26 21.94 -8.65
N GLN A 107 -16.51 21.60 -8.30
CA GLN A 107 -16.81 20.97 -7.01
C GLN A 107 -16.14 19.60 -6.89
N LEU A 108 -16.20 18.78 -7.93
CA LEU A 108 -15.54 17.49 -7.98
C LEU A 108 -14.01 17.63 -7.87
N ALA A 109 -13.43 18.56 -8.62
CA ALA A 109 -12.02 18.90 -8.57
C ALA A 109 -11.58 19.23 -7.13
N SER A 110 -12.30 20.15 -6.48
CA SER A 110 -12.02 20.54 -5.10
C SER A 110 -12.12 19.37 -4.12
N LEU A 111 -13.13 18.50 -4.26
CA LEU A 111 -13.28 17.31 -3.40
C LEU A 111 -12.11 16.34 -3.55
N LEU A 112 -11.64 16.12 -4.78
CA LEU A 112 -10.52 15.22 -5.04
C LEU A 112 -9.17 15.83 -4.61
N GLU A 113 -8.99 17.15 -4.74
CA GLU A 113 -7.84 17.86 -4.16
C GLU A 113 -7.84 17.74 -2.62
N GLU A 114 -8.99 17.92 -1.99
CA GLU A 114 -9.15 17.78 -0.54
C GLU A 114 -8.83 16.35 -0.08
N TYR A 115 -9.26 15.36 -0.87
CA TYR A 115 -8.94 13.95 -0.70
C TYR A 115 -7.43 13.71 -0.78
N ALA A 116 -6.78 14.10 -1.88
CA ALA A 116 -5.34 13.91 -2.06
C ALA A 116 -4.54 14.60 -0.94
N ALA A 117 -4.93 15.82 -0.56
CA ALA A 117 -4.32 16.54 0.55
C ALA A 117 -4.52 15.84 1.90
N ALA A 118 -5.63 15.14 2.12
CA ALA A 118 -5.84 14.34 3.31
C ALA A 118 -4.79 13.23 3.44
N TRP A 119 -4.49 12.52 2.35
CA TRP A 119 -3.51 11.43 2.31
C TRP A 119 -2.06 11.89 2.46
N GLN A 120 -1.74 13.08 1.94
CA GLN A 120 -0.37 13.60 1.88
C GLN A 120 -0.04 14.62 2.98
N SER A 121 -0.99 14.94 3.87
CA SER A 121 -0.85 16.05 4.80
C SER A 121 0.42 15.94 5.67
N PRO A 122 1.39 16.86 5.54
CA PRO A 122 2.59 16.85 6.37
C PRO A 122 2.29 17.24 7.83
N SER A 123 1.09 17.77 8.10
CA SER A 123 0.72 18.28 9.42
C SER A 123 0.64 17.21 10.51
N ALA A 124 0.42 15.93 10.17
CA ALA A 124 0.30 14.88 11.19
C ALA A 124 1.61 14.72 11.98
N PHE A 125 2.75 14.77 11.29
CA PHE A 125 4.05 14.72 11.97
C PHE A 125 4.37 16.02 12.70
N GLY A 126 3.93 17.16 12.16
CA GLY A 126 4.00 18.44 12.86
C GLY A 126 3.29 18.41 14.22
N LYS A 127 2.16 17.71 14.34
CA LYS A 127 1.45 17.50 15.61
C LYS A 127 2.24 16.66 16.62
N LEU A 128 3.14 15.78 16.16
CA LEU A 128 4.02 15.02 17.05
C LEU A 128 5.08 15.93 17.68
N ALA A 129 5.61 16.88 16.90
CA ALA A 129 6.60 17.86 17.36
C ALA A 129 5.98 19.06 18.11
N GLN A 130 4.68 19.29 17.93
CA GLN A 130 3.98 20.44 18.49
C GLN A 130 4.04 20.41 20.02
N ASP A 131 4.45 21.54 20.60
CA ASP A 131 4.60 21.74 22.05
C ASP A 131 5.58 20.77 22.73
N ALA A 132 6.47 20.14 21.94
CA ALA A 132 7.49 19.26 22.49
C ALA A 132 8.45 20.03 23.40
N THR A 133 8.64 19.51 24.61
CA THR A 133 9.54 20.07 25.62
C THR A 133 10.99 19.71 25.32
N VAL A 134 11.94 20.36 26.00
CA VAL A 134 13.37 20.02 25.91
C VAL A 134 13.72 18.79 26.76
N GLU A 135 12.92 18.52 27.79
CA GLU A 135 13.11 17.42 28.74
C GLU A 135 11.97 16.42 28.69
N PHE A 136 12.28 15.16 29.03
CA PHE A 136 11.27 14.10 29.13
C PHE A 136 10.33 14.36 30.31
N HIS A 137 9.03 14.26 30.04
CA HIS A 137 8.02 14.16 31.07
C HIS A 137 8.15 12.82 31.82
N VAL A 138 8.06 12.89 33.14
CA VAL A 138 8.00 11.73 34.03
C VAL A 138 6.54 11.44 34.33
N PHE A 139 6.14 10.18 34.15
CA PHE A 139 4.79 9.69 34.45
C PHE A 139 4.75 8.96 35.78
N ASP A 140 3.53 8.82 36.33
CA ASP A 140 3.31 8.03 37.54
C ASP A 140 3.65 6.54 37.30
N MET A 141 4.13 5.89 38.36
CA MET A 141 4.63 4.51 38.34
C MET A 141 3.56 3.48 37.96
N PRO A 142 2.31 3.52 38.51
CA PRO A 142 1.28 2.56 38.13
C PRO A 142 0.89 2.67 36.66
N GLN A 143 0.83 3.89 36.12
CA GLN A 143 0.50 4.14 34.72
C GLN A 143 1.62 3.65 33.79
N SER A 144 2.88 3.94 34.14
CA SER A 144 4.06 3.47 33.39
C SER A 144 4.13 1.94 33.34
N ARG A 145 3.71 1.25 34.41
CA ARG A 145 3.64 -0.21 34.45
C ARG A 145 2.61 -0.78 33.48
N ILE A 146 1.42 -0.18 33.39
CA ILE A 146 0.39 -0.61 32.42
C ILE A 146 0.93 -0.53 30.99
N TRP A 147 1.60 0.58 30.64
CA TRP A 147 2.21 0.73 29.32
C TRP A 147 3.39 -0.21 29.08
N LEU A 148 4.13 -0.55 30.14
CA LEU A 148 5.22 -1.50 30.07
C LEU A 148 4.71 -2.92 29.80
N ASP A 149 3.65 -3.33 30.48
CA ASP A 149 2.98 -4.61 30.23
C ASP A 149 2.44 -4.67 28.79
N ALA A 150 1.87 -3.56 28.30
CA ALA A 150 1.45 -3.44 26.91
C ALA A 150 2.64 -3.50 25.92
N LEU A 151 3.79 -2.89 26.24
CA LEU A 151 5.00 -3.01 25.42
C LEU A 151 5.48 -4.46 25.37
N VAL A 152 5.55 -5.15 26.51
CA VAL A 152 5.94 -6.56 26.56
C VAL A 152 4.99 -7.42 25.73
N ALA A 153 3.67 -7.20 25.85
CA ALA A 153 2.67 -7.86 25.03
C ALA A 153 2.87 -7.58 23.53
N ALA A 154 3.13 -6.32 23.14
CA ALA A 154 3.38 -5.95 21.75
C ALA A 154 4.65 -6.63 21.18
N LEU A 155 5.74 -6.69 21.96
CA LEU A 155 6.98 -7.37 21.56
C LEU A 155 6.77 -8.89 21.39
N GLN A 156 6.00 -9.50 22.30
CA GLN A 156 5.65 -10.92 22.24
C GLN A 156 4.68 -11.24 21.10
N LYS A 157 3.83 -10.28 20.71
CA LYS A 157 2.90 -10.41 19.59
C LYS A 157 3.63 -10.28 18.26
N GLU A 158 4.45 -9.23 18.08
CA GLU A 158 5.13 -8.97 16.81
C GLU A 158 6.29 -9.94 16.55
N ARG A 159 6.92 -10.51 17.58
CA ARG A 159 7.99 -11.55 17.50
C ARG A 159 9.05 -11.27 16.43
N LEU A 160 9.50 -10.03 16.36
CA LEU A 160 10.47 -9.58 15.35
C LEU A 160 11.91 -9.97 15.76
N LEU A 161 12.76 -9.00 16.09
CA LEU A 161 14.15 -9.26 16.43
C LEU A 161 14.40 -9.35 17.93
N VAL A 162 13.68 -8.53 18.70
CA VAL A 162 13.82 -8.44 20.15
C VAL A 162 12.50 -8.80 20.81
N ALA A 163 12.50 -9.93 21.52
CA ALA A 163 11.30 -10.50 22.15
C ALA A 163 11.13 -10.09 23.62
N SER A 164 12.14 -9.46 24.23
CA SER A 164 12.09 -9.02 25.62
C SER A 164 12.85 -7.72 25.84
N VAL A 165 12.35 -6.89 26.75
CA VAL A 165 13.03 -5.66 27.18
C VAL A 165 14.25 -6.03 28.03
N PRO A 166 15.44 -5.45 27.78
CA PRO A 166 16.61 -5.64 28.63
C PRO A 166 16.31 -5.26 30.09
N PRO A 167 16.84 -5.99 31.09
CA PRO A 167 16.49 -5.74 32.49
C PRO A 167 16.79 -4.31 32.97
N ASP A 168 17.90 -3.72 32.52
CA ASP A 168 18.26 -2.33 32.84
C ASP A 168 17.30 -1.31 32.23
N VAL A 169 16.86 -1.54 31.00
CA VAL A 169 15.83 -0.72 30.33
C VAL A 169 14.49 -0.90 31.03
N LEU A 170 14.12 -2.13 31.38
CA LEU A 170 12.89 -2.47 32.09
C LEU A 170 12.81 -1.74 33.44
N ASP A 171 13.89 -1.78 34.22
CA ASP A 171 13.97 -1.10 35.51
C ASP A 171 13.84 0.41 35.37
N HIS A 172 14.45 1.00 34.34
CA HIS A 172 14.37 2.44 34.08
C HIS A 172 12.99 2.87 33.55
N LEU A 173 12.35 2.08 32.70
CA LEU A 173 10.98 2.34 32.24
C LEU A 173 9.99 2.22 33.40
N ASN A 174 10.11 1.14 34.18
CA ASN A 174 9.26 0.92 35.36
C ASN A 174 9.44 2.06 36.38
N ALA A 175 10.67 2.54 36.60
CA ALA A 175 10.97 3.68 37.46
C ALA A 175 10.68 5.08 36.85
N SER A 176 10.14 5.15 35.63
CA SER A 176 9.86 6.40 34.90
C SER A 176 11.10 7.31 34.75
N ARG A 177 12.25 6.71 34.41
CA ARG A 177 13.56 7.38 34.25
C ARG A 177 14.07 7.33 32.80
N PRO A 178 13.37 7.94 31.83
CA PRO A 178 13.71 7.83 30.41
C PRO A 178 15.08 8.42 30.05
N SER A 179 15.58 9.40 30.81
CA SER A 179 16.91 9.98 30.61
C SER A 179 18.08 9.02 30.88
N LYS A 180 17.83 7.89 31.58
CA LYS A 180 18.84 6.87 31.87
C LYS A 180 18.96 5.81 30.78
N ILE A 181 17.98 5.74 29.87
CA ILE A 181 17.96 4.78 28.77
C ILE A 181 18.80 5.32 27.61
N ARG A 182 19.92 4.64 27.33
CA ARG A 182 20.92 5.08 26.33
C ARG A 182 20.46 4.89 24.89
N ASP A 183 19.85 3.73 24.62
CA ASP A 183 19.33 3.38 23.31
C ASP A 183 17.89 3.91 23.20
N ARG A 184 17.72 4.98 22.43
CA ARG A 184 16.45 5.68 22.27
C ARG A 184 15.40 4.84 21.54
N ALA A 185 15.79 3.78 20.83
CA ALA A 185 14.83 2.89 20.18
C ALA A 185 13.82 2.28 21.18
N TRP A 186 14.27 1.97 22.40
CA TRP A 186 13.40 1.48 23.47
C TRP A 186 12.35 2.50 23.92
N LEU A 187 12.74 3.77 23.99
CA LEU A 187 11.82 4.85 24.33
C LEU A 187 10.80 5.06 23.20
N VAL A 188 11.23 4.99 21.94
CA VAL A 188 10.33 5.09 20.79
C VAL A 188 9.30 3.97 20.82
N MET A 189 9.72 2.71 21.03
CA MET A 189 8.77 1.59 21.16
C MET A 189 7.82 1.78 22.34
N PHE A 190 8.34 2.12 23.52
CA PHE A 190 7.55 2.31 24.73
C PHE A 190 6.49 3.40 24.56
N TYR A 191 6.88 4.60 24.13
CA TYR A 191 5.94 5.71 23.97
C TYR A 191 4.97 5.52 22.80
N SER A 192 5.36 4.80 21.75
CA SER A 192 4.45 4.43 20.66
C SER A 192 3.32 3.52 21.15
N VAL A 193 3.67 2.48 21.94
CA VAL A 193 2.67 1.58 22.52
C VAL A 193 1.83 2.31 23.58
N ALA A 194 2.46 3.11 24.46
CA ALA A 194 1.75 3.92 25.44
C ALA A 194 0.71 4.84 24.80
N LEU A 195 1.07 5.54 23.71
CA LEU A 195 0.13 6.37 22.95
C LEU A 195 -1.03 5.57 22.37
N SER A 196 -0.77 4.36 21.85
CA SER A 196 -1.84 3.50 21.33
C SER A 196 -2.79 3.01 22.41
N THR A 197 -2.31 2.86 23.65
CA THR A 197 -3.12 2.42 24.80
C THR A 197 -3.86 3.54 25.51
N ALA A 198 -3.35 4.78 25.46
CA ALA A 198 -4.02 5.95 26.00
C ALA A 198 -5.25 6.22 25.14
N SER A 199 -6.45 5.97 25.69
CA SER A 199 -7.70 5.90 24.95
C SER A 199 -7.95 7.16 24.11
N SER A 200 -8.48 6.98 22.90
CA SER A 200 -8.88 8.07 22.00
C SER A 200 -10.18 8.77 22.38
N SER A 201 -10.92 8.23 23.35
CA SER A 201 -12.34 8.53 23.49
C SER A 201 -12.66 9.50 24.63
N THR A 202 -11.69 9.78 25.51
CA THR A 202 -11.88 10.59 26.72
C THR A 202 -11.09 11.90 26.62
N PRO A 203 -11.73 13.07 26.67
CA PRO A 203 -11.04 14.37 26.72
C PRO A 203 -10.04 14.49 27.88
N GLU A 204 -10.24 13.68 28.93
CA GLU A 204 -9.39 13.60 30.11
C GLU A 204 -7.98 13.05 29.82
N ASP A 205 -7.81 12.27 28.73
CA ASP A 205 -6.52 11.65 28.38
C ASP A 205 -5.62 12.57 27.53
N GLU A 206 -6.15 13.69 27.02
CA GLU A 206 -5.40 14.61 26.14
C GLU A 206 -4.11 15.18 26.77
N PRO A 207 -4.09 15.62 28.04
CA PRO A 207 -2.85 16.07 28.68
C PRO A 207 -1.79 14.96 28.76
N THR A 208 -2.22 13.71 28.99
CA THR A 208 -1.34 12.53 29.02
C THR A 208 -0.79 12.24 27.63
N LYS A 209 -1.65 12.24 26.60
CA LYS A 209 -1.25 12.07 25.20
C LYS A 209 -0.28 13.14 24.74
N ALA A 210 -0.52 14.41 25.07
CA ALA A 210 0.38 15.51 24.73
C ALA A 210 1.79 15.30 25.30
N ARG A 211 1.90 14.86 26.56
CA ARG A 211 3.18 14.53 27.19
C ARG A 211 3.84 13.31 26.55
N LEU A 212 3.05 12.27 26.24
CA LEU A 212 3.55 11.07 25.56
C LEU A 212 4.07 11.39 24.15
N ARG A 213 3.38 12.26 23.40
CA ARG A 213 3.82 12.78 22.11
C ARG A 213 5.15 13.52 22.23
N SER A 214 5.25 14.46 23.17
CA SER A 214 6.49 15.20 23.46
C SER A 214 7.66 14.24 23.73
N ASN A 215 7.44 13.23 24.57
CA ASN A 215 8.44 12.22 24.88
C ASN A 215 8.81 11.33 23.68
N LEU A 216 7.83 10.93 22.86
CA LEU A 216 8.08 10.17 21.64
C LEU A 216 8.89 11.00 20.64
N TRP A 217 8.57 12.29 20.47
CA TRP A 217 9.34 13.21 19.64
C TRP A 217 10.79 13.33 20.11
N LEU A 218 11.01 13.55 21.41
CA LEU A 218 12.35 13.63 22.00
C LEU A 218 13.15 12.33 21.82
N ALA A 219 12.50 11.18 21.92
CA ALA A 219 13.13 9.89 21.69
C ALA A 219 13.46 9.64 20.22
N PHE A 220 12.54 10.02 19.32
CA PHE A 220 12.69 9.84 17.88
C PHE A 220 13.70 10.81 17.26
N ASN A 221 13.87 12.01 17.84
CA ASN A 221 14.84 13.02 17.41
C ASN A 221 16.29 12.68 17.79
N ASP A 222 16.64 11.39 17.76
CA ASP A 222 18.02 10.89 17.80
C ASP A 222 18.39 10.41 16.41
N VAL A 223 19.26 11.16 15.74
CA VAL A 223 19.65 10.89 14.35
C VAL A 223 20.20 9.47 14.15
N ARG A 224 20.77 8.86 15.20
CA ARG A 224 21.30 7.49 15.16
C ARG A 224 20.19 6.47 14.92
N LEU A 225 18.98 6.73 15.39
CA LEU A 225 17.82 5.85 15.16
C LEU A 225 17.53 5.69 13.66
N LEU A 226 17.83 6.72 12.86
CA LEU A 226 17.61 6.72 11.41
C LEU A 226 18.87 6.35 10.63
N LEU A 227 20.08 6.55 11.17
CA LEU A 227 21.32 6.36 10.41
C LEU A 227 22.09 5.09 10.77
N GLU A 228 21.98 4.59 12.00
CA GLU A 228 22.74 3.42 12.47
C GLU A 228 21.88 2.15 12.38
N PRO A 229 22.19 1.21 11.47
CA PRO A 229 21.45 -0.04 11.37
C PRO A 229 21.56 -0.86 12.66
N SER A 230 20.44 -1.08 13.32
CA SER A 230 20.37 -1.87 14.56
C SER A 230 19.04 -2.61 14.67
N ALA A 231 19.05 -3.75 15.38
CA ALA A 231 17.85 -4.54 15.59
C ALA A 231 16.75 -3.77 16.37
N PRO A 232 17.06 -3.10 17.51
CA PRO A 232 16.08 -2.26 18.20
C PRO A 232 15.61 -1.09 17.34
N GLY A 233 16.50 -0.46 16.56
CA GLY A 233 16.14 0.65 15.68
C GLY A 233 15.11 0.26 14.63
N ILE A 234 15.34 -0.84 13.90
CA ILE A 234 14.39 -1.37 12.91
C ILE A 234 13.03 -1.64 13.57
N GLN A 235 13.04 -2.30 14.73
CA GLN A 235 11.82 -2.67 15.44
C GLN A 235 11.06 -1.45 15.96
N ALA A 236 11.78 -0.42 16.41
CA ALA A 236 11.20 0.86 16.81
C ALA A 236 10.50 1.58 15.66
N LEU A 237 11.09 1.58 14.45
CA LEU A 237 10.45 2.17 13.27
C LEU A 237 9.17 1.42 12.87
N ILE A 238 9.17 0.09 12.94
CA ILE A 238 7.99 -0.74 12.66
C ILE A 238 6.89 -0.46 13.70
N ILE A 239 7.22 -0.53 14.99
CA ILE A 239 6.25 -0.28 16.07
C ILE A 239 5.67 1.13 15.95
N MET A 240 6.51 2.13 15.72
CA MET A 240 6.05 3.51 15.55
C MET A 240 5.09 3.65 14.35
N ALA A 241 5.40 3.01 13.22
CA ALA A 241 4.55 3.04 12.03
C ALA A 241 3.20 2.32 12.21
N CYS A 242 3.13 1.28 13.05
CA CYS A 242 1.93 0.47 13.25
C CYS A 242 1.05 0.92 14.43
N TYR A 243 1.65 1.51 15.47
CA TYR A 243 0.95 1.81 16.73
C TYR A 243 0.56 3.29 16.88
N VAL A 244 1.24 4.22 16.21
CA VAL A 244 1.02 5.68 16.39
C VAL A 244 0.04 6.23 15.34
N ASN A 245 -1.05 5.50 15.09
CA ASN A 245 -1.96 5.76 13.98
C ASN A 245 -2.56 7.18 13.96
N GLU A 246 -2.80 7.78 15.12
CA GLU A 246 -3.38 9.13 15.26
C GLU A 246 -2.46 10.24 14.70
N TYR A 247 -1.15 10.02 14.73
CA TYR A 247 -0.12 11.02 14.37
C TYR A 247 0.72 10.60 13.16
N MET A 248 0.35 9.50 12.51
CA MET A 248 1.03 9.01 11.32
C MET A 248 0.25 9.40 10.06
N THR A 249 0.96 9.57 8.96
CA THR A 249 0.37 9.54 7.61
C THR A 249 0.91 8.33 6.86
N PRO A 250 0.21 7.87 5.81
CA PRO A 250 0.72 6.85 4.90
C PRO A 250 2.12 7.16 4.38
N GLN A 251 2.39 8.42 4.01
CA GLN A 251 3.71 8.86 3.54
C GLN A 251 4.79 8.73 4.61
N LEU A 252 4.48 9.10 5.86
CA LEU A 252 5.43 8.95 6.96
C LEU A 252 5.69 7.48 7.28
N CYS A 253 4.64 6.65 7.35
CA CYS A 253 4.79 5.20 7.51
C CYS A 253 5.67 4.60 6.40
N TRP A 254 5.49 5.02 5.15
CA TRP A 254 6.37 4.61 4.05
C TRP A 254 7.82 5.01 4.28
N SER A 255 8.10 6.23 4.72
CA SER A 255 9.47 6.65 5.04
C SER A 255 10.08 5.80 6.17
N LEU A 256 9.34 5.54 7.25
CA LEU A 256 9.80 4.73 8.38
C LEU A 256 10.07 3.28 7.97
N ILE A 257 9.14 2.67 7.22
CA ILE A 257 9.28 1.28 6.75
C ILE A 257 10.40 1.16 5.71
N SER A 258 10.55 2.12 4.80
CA SER A 258 11.64 2.14 3.82
C SER A 258 13.01 2.25 4.51
N GLN A 259 13.10 3.07 5.57
CA GLN A 259 14.31 3.18 6.36
C GLN A 259 14.61 1.88 7.12
N ALA A 260 13.59 1.25 7.71
CA ALA A 260 13.71 -0.05 8.35
C ALA A 260 14.18 -1.15 7.38
N CYS A 261 13.66 -1.16 6.15
CA CYS A 261 14.10 -2.06 5.08
C CYS A 261 15.59 -1.82 4.74
N THR A 262 15.98 -0.56 4.57
CA THR A 262 17.38 -0.19 4.27
C THR A 262 18.33 -0.63 5.38
N MET A 263 17.95 -0.45 6.65
CA MET A 263 18.72 -0.93 7.79
C MET A 263 18.83 -2.45 7.82
N LEU A 264 17.75 -3.19 7.53
CA LEU A 264 17.80 -4.65 7.46
C LEU A 264 18.76 -5.12 6.36
N LEU A 265 18.72 -4.49 5.18
CA LEU A 265 19.65 -4.80 4.09
C LEU A 265 21.11 -4.51 4.49
N ALA A 266 21.36 -3.40 5.19
CA ALA A 266 22.69 -3.05 5.69
C ALA A 266 23.20 -4.03 6.76
N LEU A 267 22.32 -4.57 7.61
CA LEU A 267 22.67 -5.63 8.55
C LEU A 267 22.95 -6.96 7.83
N GLY A 268 22.32 -7.20 6.68
CA GLY A 268 22.41 -8.40 5.87
C GLY A 268 21.44 -9.50 6.34
N ILE A 269 20.74 -10.15 5.39
CA ILE A 269 19.67 -11.12 5.71
C ILE A 269 20.20 -12.56 5.65
N THR A 270 20.80 -12.95 4.52
CA THR A 270 21.22 -14.34 4.22
C THR A 270 22.74 -14.51 4.14
N HIS A 271 23.51 -13.63 4.79
CA HIS A 271 24.97 -13.67 4.70
C HIS A 271 25.54 -14.95 5.33
N TRP A 272 26.51 -15.58 4.66
CA TRP A 272 27.05 -16.89 5.06
C TRP A 272 27.75 -16.91 6.42
N HIS A 273 28.21 -15.76 6.89
CA HIS A 273 28.82 -15.57 8.20
C HIS A 273 27.84 -15.49 9.37
N LEU A 274 26.53 -15.39 9.11
CA LEU A 274 25.53 -15.32 10.17
C LEU A 274 25.29 -16.71 10.76
N ASP A 275 25.27 -16.78 12.09
CA ASP A 275 24.80 -17.96 12.80
C ASP A 275 23.32 -18.25 12.44
N GLY A 276 22.90 -19.50 12.64
CA GLY A 276 21.56 -19.94 12.26
C GLY A 276 20.44 -19.13 12.91
N ALA A 277 20.58 -18.81 14.21
CA ALA A 277 19.56 -18.09 14.95
C ALA A 277 19.44 -16.62 14.50
N THR A 278 20.57 -15.94 14.24
CA THR A 278 20.55 -14.57 13.69
C THR A 278 19.93 -14.55 12.30
N ARG A 279 20.26 -15.53 11.45
CA ARG A 279 19.70 -15.64 10.09
C ARG A 279 18.19 -15.86 10.12
N GLU A 280 17.72 -16.74 10.99
CA GLU A 280 16.30 -17.03 11.20
C GLU A 280 15.53 -15.78 11.65
N ARG A 281 16.01 -15.08 12.69
CA ARG A 281 15.36 -13.83 13.16
C ARG A 281 15.31 -12.76 12.08
N ARG A 282 16.36 -12.62 11.27
CA ARG A 282 16.40 -11.65 10.17
C ARG A 282 15.52 -12.07 8.99
N ALA A 283 15.36 -13.37 8.73
CA ALA A 283 14.40 -13.85 7.75
C ALA A 283 12.96 -13.55 8.18
N MET A 284 12.61 -13.82 9.45
CA MET A 284 11.32 -13.42 10.04
C MET A 284 11.05 -11.92 9.88
N LEU A 285 12.03 -11.08 10.23
CA LEU A 285 11.93 -9.64 10.06
C LEU A 285 11.79 -9.23 8.59
N PHE A 286 12.54 -9.86 7.68
CA PHE A 286 12.42 -9.60 6.24
C PHE A 286 11.00 -9.81 5.76
N TRP A 287 10.35 -10.92 6.14
CA TRP A 287 9.00 -11.20 5.69
C TRP A 287 7.95 -10.25 6.26
N ARG A 288 8.13 -9.79 7.51
CA ARG A 288 7.31 -8.72 8.07
C ARG A 288 7.48 -7.41 7.31
N LEU A 289 8.72 -6.98 7.09
CA LEU A 289 9.01 -5.74 6.36
C LEU A 289 8.59 -5.81 4.90
N ASN A 290 8.76 -6.95 4.24
CA ASN A 290 8.34 -7.16 2.86
C ASN A 290 6.83 -6.96 2.73
N ASP A 291 6.03 -7.53 3.63
CA ASP A 291 4.58 -7.33 3.62
C ASP A 291 4.18 -5.85 3.78
N LEU A 292 4.80 -5.15 4.74
CA LEU A 292 4.54 -3.72 5.02
C LEU A 292 5.01 -2.81 3.88
N ASP A 293 6.19 -3.06 3.32
CA ASP A 293 6.77 -2.32 2.19
C ASP A 293 5.89 -2.46 0.94
N LYS A 294 5.47 -3.69 0.59
CA LYS A 294 4.56 -3.90 -0.56
C LYS A 294 3.19 -3.29 -0.34
N ALA A 295 2.66 -3.36 0.87
CA ALA A 295 1.41 -2.72 1.22
C ALA A 295 1.44 -1.22 0.97
N LEU A 296 2.47 -0.53 1.47
CA LEU A 296 2.63 0.92 1.32
C LEU A 296 2.97 1.32 -0.12
N ALA A 297 3.81 0.52 -0.80
CA ALA A 297 4.12 0.71 -2.21
C ALA A 297 2.87 0.70 -3.10
N LEU A 298 1.93 -0.22 -2.84
CA LEU A 298 0.65 -0.29 -3.55
C LEU A 298 -0.26 0.89 -3.23
N ILE A 299 -0.35 1.30 -1.96
CA ILE A 299 -1.17 2.44 -1.52
C ILE A 299 -0.69 3.76 -2.12
N LEU A 300 0.63 3.97 -2.19
CA LEU A 300 1.22 5.24 -2.59
C LEU A 300 1.67 5.29 -4.05
N GLY A 301 1.54 4.17 -4.77
CA GLY A 301 2.10 4.00 -6.12
C GLY A 301 3.61 4.26 -6.18
N ARG A 302 4.34 3.96 -5.10
CA ARG A 302 5.80 4.16 -5.00
C ARG A 302 6.52 2.83 -5.17
N PRO A 303 7.72 2.81 -5.78
CA PRO A 303 8.53 1.60 -5.82
C PRO A 303 8.78 1.04 -4.40
N PRO A 304 8.60 -0.28 -4.20
CA PRO A 304 8.94 -0.91 -2.94
C PRO A 304 10.45 -0.89 -2.71
N THR A 305 10.87 -0.74 -1.46
CA THR A 305 12.30 -0.73 -1.08
C THR A 305 12.93 -2.11 -1.23
N LEU A 306 12.20 -3.17 -0.85
CA LEU A 306 12.66 -4.54 -0.97
C LEU A 306 12.35 -5.07 -2.35
N HIS A 307 13.36 -5.29 -3.19
CA HIS A 307 13.15 -5.82 -4.54
C HIS A 307 12.50 -7.22 -4.54
N ARG A 308 11.67 -7.55 -5.56
CA ARG A 308 10.93 -8.82 -5.63
C ARG A 308 11.82 -10.06 -5.57
N GLU A 309 13.05 -9.95 -6.06
CA GLU A 309 14.03 -11.06 -6.10
C GLU A 309 14.50 -11.48 -4.71
N PHE A 310 14.50 -10.57 -3.72
CA PHE A 310 14.88 -10.94 -2.36
C PHE A 310 13.93 -12.00 -1.79
N ALA A 311 12.65 -11.97 -2.14
CA ALA A 311 11.67 -12.95 -1.67
C ALA A 311 11.94 -14.37 -2.21
N ALA A 312 12.71 -14.52 -3.30
CA ALA A 312 13.15 -15.83 -3.78
C ALA A 312 14.40 -16.33 -3.04
N ALA A 313 15.23 -15.41 -2.52
CA ALA A 313 16.50 -15.73 -1.86
C ALA A 313 16.36 -15.95 -0.33
N VAL A 314 15.32 -15.40 0.29
CA VAL A 314 15.06 -15.54 1.74
C VAL A 314 14.06 -16.67 1.97
N PRO A 315 14.36 -17.68 2.82
CA PRO A 315 13.42 -18.76 3.09
C PRO A 315 12.18 -18.25 3.82
N LEU A 316 11.00 -18.77 3.46
CA LEU A 316 9.75 -18.52 4.19
C LEU A 316 9.85 -19.08 5.62
N PRO A 317 9.27 -18.42 6.63
CA PRO A 317 9.23 -18.95 7.97
C PRO A 317 8.38 -20.21 8.03
N THR A 318 8.85 -21.21 8.76
CA THR A 318 8.09 -22.42 9.04
C THR A 318 6.97 -22.13 10.05
N LEU A 319 5.97 -23.02 10.11
CA LEU A 319 4.89 -22.87 11.10
C LEU A 319 5.43 -22.92 12.53
N ASP A 320 6.42 -23.78 12.82
CA ASP A 320 7.06 -23.85 14.14
C ASP A 320 7.69 -22.52 14.56
N GLN A 321 8.23 -21.77 13.60
CA GLN A 321 8.81 -20.45 13.85
C GLN A 321 7.74 -19.40 14.13
N LEU A 322 6.59 -19.51 13.45
CA LEU A 322 5.45 -18.61 13.59
C LEU A 322 4.59 -18.91 14.83
N LEU A 323 4.59 -20.14 15.32
CA LEU A 323 3.85 -20.56 16.52
C LEU A 323 4.48 -19.97 17.79
N PRO A 324 3.69 -19.37 18.70
CA PRO A 324 4.20 -18.78 19.93
C PRO A 324 4.83 -19.84 20.83
N ALA A 325 5.91 -19.49 21.52
CA ALA A 325 6.60 -20.40 22.43
C ALA A 325 5.72 -20.88 23.60
N ARG A 326 4.71 -20.08 23.97
CA ARG A 326 3.67 -20.42 24.96
C ARG A 326 2.33 -19.89 24.44
N PRO A 327 1.43 -20.73 23.92
CA PRO A 327 0.09 -20.29 23.59
C PRO A 327 -0.64 -19.92 24.88
N HIS A 328 -1.20 -18.71 24.95
CA HIS A 328 -2.16 -18.39 26.01
C HIS A 328 -3.44 -19.20 25.76
N GLY A 329 -4.01 -19.78 26.82
CA GLY A 329 -5.24 -20.55 26.69
C GLY A 329 -6.36 -19.71 26.08
N GLY A 330 -6.97 -20.19 25.00
CA GLY A 330 -8.11 -19.55 24.34
C GLY A 330 -7.78 -18.56 23.22
N GLU A 331 -6.51 -18.37 22.85
CA GLU A 331 -6.06 -17.61 21.67
C GLU A 331 -5.84 -18.51 20.44
N PRO A 332 -6.13 -18.02 19.21
CA PRO A 332 -6.00 -18.80 17.98
C PRO A 332 -4.57 -18.86 17.44
N ALA A 333 -3.65 -19.45 18.20
CA ALA A 333 -2.23 -19.51 17.89
C ALA A 333 -1.91 -20.23 16.57
N LEU A 334 -2.55 -21.38 16.32
CA LEU A 334 -2.33 -22.15 15.08
C LEU A 334 -2.88 -21.40 13.87
N PHE A 335 -4.11 -20.89 13.97
CA PHE A 335 -4.70 -20.07 12.92
C PHE A 335 -3.85 -18.82 12.63
N ASN A 336 -3.36 -18.12 13.67
CA ASN A 336 -2.49 -16.95 13.52
C ASN A 336 -1.17 -17.27 12.79
N ALA A 337 -0.56 -18.43 13.09
CA ALA A 337 0.66 -18.87 12.42
C ALA A 337 0.40 -19.13 10.93
N HIS A 338 -0.67 -19.86 10.60
CA HIS A 338 -1.08 -20.06 9.21
C HIS A 338 -1.43 -18.74 8.51
N TYR A 339 -2.13 -17.83 9.18
CA TYR A 339 -2.49 -16.54 8.63
C TYR A 339 -1.26 -15.71 8.27
N SER A 340 -0.29 -15.63 9.19
CA SER A 340 0.98 -14.95 8.97
C SER A 340 1.75 -15.54 7.79
N HIS A 341 1.80 -16.88 7.71
CA HIS A 341 2.41 -17.57 6.58
C HIS A 341 1.72 -17.22 5.25
N GLN A 342 0.38 -17.19 5.22
CA GLN A 342 -0.38 -16.80 4.04
C GLN A 342 -0.18 -15.33 3.65
N MET A 343 -0.01 -14.42 4.60
CA MET A 343 0.32 -13.01 4.32
C MET A 343 1.73 -12.86 3.74
N HIS A 344 2.70 -13.67 4.17
CA HIS A 344 4.02 -13.69 3.55
C HIS A 344 3.97 -14.18 2.10
N LEU A 345 3.19 -15.23 1.80
CA LEU A 345 2.94 -15.66 0.43
C LEU A 345 2.26 -14.56 -0.40
N LEU A 346 1.22 -13.94 0.16
CA LEU A 346 0.51 -12.83 -0.48
C LEU A 346 1.43 -11.66 -0.79
N SER A 347 2.42 -11.36 0.08
CA SER A 347 3.37 -10.26 -0.15
C SER A 347 4.18 -10.43 -1.43
N ARG A 348 4.41 -11.67 -1.90
CA ARG A 348 5.02 -11.94 -3.21
C ARG A 348 4.08 -11.51 -4.35
N ILE A 349 2.80 -11.87 -4.25
CA ILE A 349 1.77 -11.49 -5.22
C ILE A 349 1.57 -9.97 -5.22
N LYS A 350 1.57 -9.30 -4.05
CA LYS A 350 1.54 -7.83 -3.95
C LYS A 350 2.66 -7.17 -4.76
N SER A 351 3.86 -7.77 -4.78
CA SER A 351 4.96 -7.25 -5.59
C SER A 351 4.71 -7.40 -7.09
N GLU A 352 4.13 -8.52 -7.54
CA GLU A 352 3.77 -8.71 -8.95
C GLU A 352 2.61 -7.78 -9.36
N VAL A 353 1.61 -7.59 -8.49
CA VAL A 353 0.54 -6.60 -8.69
C VAL A 353 1.15 -5.22 -8.88
N TRP A 354 2.09 -4.82 -8.02
CA TRP A 354 2.76 -3.52 -8.17
C TRP A 354 3.46 -3.37 -9.54
N HIS A 355 4.15 -4.41 -10.01
CA HIS A 355 4.81 -4.37 -11.33
C HIS A 355 3.84 -4.36 -12.52
N CYS A 356 2.67 -5.00 -12.39
CA CYS A 356 1.61 -4.91 -13.39
C CYS A 356 1.05 -3.49 -13.51
N LEU A 357 0.93 -2.79 -12.38
CA LEU A 357 0.30 -1.46 -12.30
C LEU A 357 1.26 -0.30 -12.62
N TYR A 358 2.46 -0.36 -12.06
CA TYR A 358 3.41 0.75 -12.08
C TYR A 358 4.75 0.39 -12.74
N GLY A 359 4.97 -0.89 -13.04
CA GLY A 359 6.13 -1.38 -13.77
C GLY A 359 5.86 -1.52 -15.27
N GLN A 360 6.64 -2.38 -15.93
CA GLN A 360 6.50 -2.70 -17.35
C GLN A 360 5.78 -4.03 -17.61
N ASP A 361 5.14 -4.60 -16.59
CA ASP A 361 4.58 -5.95 -16.61
C ASP A 361 3.04 -5.96 -16.83
N SER A 362 2.45 -4.91 -17.42
CA SER A 362 0.98 -4.82 -17.61
C SER A 362 0.39 -5.98 -18.42
N ALA A 363 1.16 -6.56 -19.34
CA ALA A 363 0.76 -7.75 -20.09
C ALA A 363 0.56 -9.00 -19.21
N LYS A 364 1.09 -9.01 -17.98
CA LYS A 364 0.99 -10.14 -17.04
C LYS A 364 -0.22 -10.06 -16.11
N ILE A 365 -1.09 -9.05 -16.23
CA ILE A 365 -2.25 -8.86 -15.34
C ILE A 365 -3.09 -10.14 -15.19
N HIS A 366 -3.39 -10.83 -16.28
CA HIS A 366 -4.18 -12.07 -16.24
C HIS A 366 -3.46 -13.19 -15.47
N VAL A 367 -2.15 -13.38 -15.70
CA VAL A 367 -1.36 -14.39 -14.99
C VAL A 367 -1.27 -14.09 -13.50
N VAL A 368 -1.03 -12.82 -13.12
CA VAL A 368 -0.96 -12.41 -11.71
C VAL A 368 -2.31 -12.58 -11.02
N ARG A 369 -3.41 -12.34 -11.74
CA ARG A 369 -4.76 -12.57 -11.26
C ARG A 369 -5.03 -14.06 -11.01
N GLU A 370 -4.69 -14.94 -11.95
CA GLU A 370 -4.83 -16.39 -11.76
C GLU A 370 -4.02 -16.89 -10.55
N ASN A 371 -2.81 -16.35 -10.36
CA ASN A 371 -1.99 -16.63 -9.19
C ASN A 371 -2.67 -16.17 -7.89
N LEU A 372 -3.32 -15.00 -7.91
CA LEU A 372 -4.07 -14.47 -6.77
C LEU A 372 -5.32 -15.32 -6.45
N ASP A 373 -6.04 -15.78 -7.47
CA ASP A 373 -7.18 -16.70 -7.32
C ASP A 373 -6.73 -18.06 -6.76
N SER A 374 -5.61 -18.59 -7.26
CA SER A 374 -5.01 -19.83 -6.77
C SER A 374 -4.58 -19.72 -5.31
N TRP A 375 -3.88 -18.62 -4.95
CA TRP A 375 -3.53 -18.33 -3.57
C TRP A 375 -4.77 -18.20 -2.67
N LYS A 376 -5.82 -17.49 -3.11
CA LYS A 376 -7.03 -17.33 -2.30
C LYS A 376 -7.68 -18.67 -1.98
N ARG A 377 -7.77 -19.60 -2.95
CA ARG A 377 -8.29 -20.94 -2.71
C ARG A 377 -7.46 -21.69 -1.68
N GLN A 378 -6.14 -21.78 -1.89
CA GLN A 378 -5.22 -22.49 -0.99
C GLN A 378 -5.20 -21.90 0.43
N ALA A 379 -5.18 -20.57 0.53
CA ALA A 379 -5.19 -19.86 1.79
C ALA A 379 -6.50 -20.09 2.56
N THR A 380 -7.64 -20.12 1.85
CA THR A 380 -8.95 -20.39 2.45
C THR A 380 -9.01 -21.80 2.99
N GLU A 381 -8.65 -22.81 2.20
CA GLU A 381 -8.60 -24.21 2.66
C GLU A 381 -7.70 -24.38 3.89
N THR A 382 -6.50 -23.79 3.86
CA THR A 382 -5.54 -23.87 4.98
C THR A 382 -6.09 -23.22 6.24
N LEU A 383 -6.68 -22.03 6.12
CA LEU A 383 -7.16 -21.25 7.27
C LEU A 383 -8.47 -21.80 7.83
N GLU A 384 -9.35 -22.33 7.00
CA GLU A 384 -10.56 -23.03 7.45
C GLU A 384 -10.21 -24.34 8.14
N ALA A 385 -9.24 -25.10 7.65
CA ALA A 385 -8.74 -26.30 8.33
C ALA A 385 -8.15 -25.95 9.72
N ALA A 386 -7.32 -24.90 9.80
CA ALA A 386 -6.77 -24.42 11.07
C ALA A 386 -7.88 -23.94 12.01
N ALA A 387 -8.87 -23.19 11.50
CA ALA A 387 -10.03 -22.74 12.26
C ALA A 387 -10.83 -23.92 12.81
N LEU A 388 -11.11 -24.94 11.99
CA LEU A 388 -11.85 -26.13 12.42
C LEU A 388 -11.12 -26.91 13.51
N ALA A 389 -9.79 -27.04 13.40
CA ALA A 389 -8.97 -27.74 14.38
C ALA A 389 -8.89 -27.00 15.73
N GLU A 390 -8.79 -25.67 15.69
CA GLU A 390 -8.52 -24.87 16.89
C GLU A 390 -9.80 -24.37 17.58
N ARG A 391 -10.88 -24.09 16.84
CA ARG A 391 -12.14 -23.53 17.37
C ARG A 391 -12.68 -24.21 18.63
N PRO A 392 -12.67 -25.55 18.77
CA PRO A 392 -13.14 -26.21 20.00
C PRO A 392 -12.36 -25.84 21.26
N LEU A 393 -11.14 -25.30 21.10
CA LEU A 393 -10.22 -24.93 22.18
C LEU A 393 -10.22 -23.42 22.46
N LEU A 394 -10.94 -22.63 21.66
CA LEU A 394 -10.91 -21.18 21.73
C LEU A 394 -11.92 -20.63 22.74
N SER A 395 -11.54 -19.50 23.33
CA SER A 395 -12.51 -18.62 23.99
C SER A 395 -13.46 -18.01 22.95
N THR A 396 -14.58 -17.42 23.40
CA THR A 396 -15.46 -16.64 22.50
C THR A 396 -14.68 -15.59 21.71
N ASN A 397 -13.80 -14.84 22.40
CA ASN A 397 -12.94 -13.85 21.77
C ASN A 397 -11.98 -14.46 20.74
N GLY A 398 -11.44 -15.66 21.03
CA GLY A 398 -10.59 -16.41 20.11
C GLY A 398 -11.36 -16.85 18.86
N GLY A 399 -12.59 -17.36 19.02
CA GLY A 399 -13.45 -17.74 17.90
C GLY A 399 -13.79 -16.54 17.00
N GLU A 400 -14.16 -15.41 17.59
CA GLU A 400 -14.43 -14.21 16.80
C GLU A 400 -13.17 -13.62 16.14
N ALA A 401 -11.99 -13.82 16.72
CA ALA A 401 -10.72 -13.42 16.13
C ALA A 401 -10.43 -14.25 14.86
N VAL A 402 -10.71 -15.56 14.89
CA VAL A 402 -10.64 -16.42 13.69
C VAL A 402 -11.57 -15.92 12.58
N ASP A 403 -12.83 -15.61 12.92
CA ASP A 403 -13.79 -15.10 11.94
C ASP A 403 -13.37 -13.75 11.35
N PHE A 404 -12.73 -12.91 12.16
CA PHE A 404 -12.17 -11.65 11.70
C PHE A 404 -10.99 -11.89 10.75
N GLY A 405 -10.09 -12.82 11.06
CA GLY A 405 -8.98 -13.21 10.19
C GLY A 405 -9.46 -13.73 8.82
N LEU A 406 -10.49 -14.58 8.78
CA LEU A 406 -11.08 -15.07 7.52
C LEU A 406 -11.69 -13.93 6.69
N ARG A 407 -12.36 -12.98 7.34
CA ARG A 407 -12.88 -11.77 6.67
C ARG A 407 -11.75 -10.88 6.15
N MET A 408 -10.67 -10.71 6.91
CA MET A 408 -9.49 -9.96 6.47
C MET A 408 -8.78 -10.61 5.28
N LEU A 409 -8.73 -11.95 5.23
CA LEU A 409 -8.24 -12.68 4.05
C LEU A 409 -9.06 -12.32 2.80
N GLN A 410 -10.39 -12.32 2.91
CA GLN A 410 -11.27 -11.93 1.81
C GLN A 410 -11.10 -10.46 1.42
N PHE A 411 -10.94 -9.58 2.40
CA PHE A 411 -10.66 -8.17 2.18
C PHE A 411 -9.37 -7.95 1.37
N HIS A 412 -8.29 -8.61 1.74
CA HIS A 412 -7.00 -8.50 1.03
C HIS A 412 -7.07 -9.04 -0.41
N TYR A 413 -7.77 -10.15 -0.61
CA TYR A 413 -8.02 -10.69 -1.95
C TYR A 413 -8.77 -9.69 -2.83
N LEU A 414 -9.92 -9.19 -2.35
CA LEU A 414 -10.75 -8.24 -3.11
C LEU A 414 -9.99 -6.95 -3.42
N ALA A 415 -9.24 -6.41 -2.44
CA ALA A 415 -8.43 -5.21 -2.63
C ALA A 415 -7.44 -5.35 -3.80
N LEU A 416 -6.70 -6.46 -3.86
CA LEU A 416 -5.72 -6.70 -4.93
C LEU A 416 -6.39 -7.01 -6.28
N MET A 417 -7.50 -7.76 -6.27
CA MET A 417 -8.28 -8.03 -7.48
C MET A 417 -8.84 -6.74 -8.08
N ILE A 418 -9.34 -5.82 -7.26
CA ILE A 418 -9.84 -4.51 -7.72
C ILE A 418 -8.70 -3.71 -8.33
N LEU A 419 -7.52 -3.65 -7.69
CA LEU A 419 -6.36 -2.95 -8.25
C LEU A 419 -5.94 -3.50 -9.63
N LEU A 420 -5.92 -4.83 -9.80
CA LEU A 420 -5.62 -5.45 -11.10
C LEU A 420 -6.69 -5.19 -12.16
N THR A 421 -7.97 -5.22 -11.77
CA THR A 421 -9.09 -5.11 -12.71
C THR A 421 -9.42 -3.67 -13.08
N VAL A 422 -9.22 -2.70 -12.17
CA VAL A 422 -9.45 -1.27 -12.46
C VAL A 422 -8.48 -0.73 -13.51
N SER A 423 -7.28 -1.32 -13.56
CA SER A 423 -6.22 -0.92 -14.48
C SER A 423 -6.31 -1.60 -15.85
N CYS A 424 -7.28 -2.49 -16.04
CA CYS A 424 -7.47 -3.27 -17.27
C CYS A 424 -8.87 -3.05 -17.83
N LYS A 425 -8.96 -2.44 -19.02
CA LYS A 425 -10.23 -2.06 -19.65
C LYS A 425 -11.17 -3.25 -19.85
N ASP A 426 -10.63 -4.38 -20.27
CA ASP A 426 -11.39 -5.60 -20.55
C ASP A 426 -12.00 -6.23 -19.29
N LEU A 427 -11.50 -5.86 -18.10
CA LEU A 427 -11.93 -6.40 -16.82
C LEU A 427 -12.84 -5.46 -16.02
N ARG A 428 -13.25 -4.32 -16.60
CA ARG A 428 -14.03 -3.30 -15.90
C ARG A 428 -15.34 -3.82 -15.31
N VAL A 429 -16.08 -4.66 -16.04
CA VAL A 429 -17.34 -5.25 -15.53
C VAL A 429 -17.10 -6.05 -14.25
N GLN A 430 -15.99 -6.77 -14.21
CA GLN A 430 -15.62 -7.58 -13.05
C GLN A 430 -15.16 -6.69 -11.90
N CYS A 431 -14.46 -5.58 -12.19
CA CYS A 431 -14.09 -4.57 -11.18
C CYS A 431 -15.33 -4.03 -10.43
N ILE A 432 -16.44 -3.76 -11.12
CA ILE A 432 -17.69 -3.29 -10.49
C ILE A 432 -18.25 -4.34 -9.52
N GLN A 433 -18.32 -5.60 -9.93
CA GLN A 433 -18.81 -6.69 -9.07
C GLN A 433 -17.91 -6.88 -7.84
N LEU A 434 -16.59 -6.93 -8.05
CA LEU A 434 -15.61 -7.05 -6.98
C LEU A 434 -15.68 -5.87 -6.00
N SER A 435 -15.84 -4.65 -6.52
CA SER A 435 -15.98 -3.44 -5.72
C SER A 435 -17.23 -3.52 -4.83
N ARG A 436 -18.37 -3.94 -5.38
CA ARG A 436 -19.60 -4.14 -4.60
C ARG A 436 -19.40 -5.19 -3.50
N SER A 437 -18.79 -6.33 -3.83
CA SER A 437 -18.47 -7.37 -2.84
C SER A 437 -17.57 -6.86 -1.71
N MET A 438 -16.60 -6.02 -2.04
CA MET A 438 -15.69 -5.44 -1.04
C MET A 438 -16.40 -4.45 -0.12
N LEU A 439 -17.20 -3.55 -0.68
CA LEU A 439 -17.89 -2.56 0.15
C LEU A 439 -18.97 -3.19 1.05
N ASN A 440 -19.65 -4.24 0.56
CA ASN A 440 -20.60 -5.04 1.35
C ASN A 440 -19.92 -5.90 2.44
N LEU A 441 -18.59 -6.01 2.42
CA LEU A 441 -17.83 -6.64 3.49
C LEU A 441 -17.57 -5.68 4.67
N LEU A 442 -17.53 -4.36 4.44
CA LEU A 442 -17.12 -3.36 5.44
C LEU A 442 -17.96 -3.37 6.72
N PRO A 443 -19.31 -3.52 6.69
CA PRO A 443 -20.10 -3.58 7.92
C PRO A 443 -19.63 -4.69 8.86
N ARG A 444 -19.13 -5.80 8.31
CA ARG A 444 -18.62 -6.98 9.02
C ARG A 444 -17.16 -6.86 9.45
N LEU A 445 -16.42 -5.86 8.95
CA LEU A 445 -15.04 -5.55 9.36
C LEU A 445 -15.01 -4.49 10.48
N GLY A 446 -16.11 -4.35 11.24
CA GLY A 446 -16.39 -3.27 12.18
C GLY A 446 -15.27 -2.92 13.18
N PRO A 447 -15.45 -1.85 13.97
CA PRO A 447 -14.46 -1.43 14.93
C PRO A 447 -14.57 -2.39 16.10
N LYS A 448 -13.93 -3.55 16.01
CA LYS A 448 -13.39 -4.06 17.25
C LYS A 448 -12.39 -2.99 17.66
N ASP A 449 -12.58 -2.46 18.87
CA ASP A 449 -11.62 -1.57 19.51
C ASP A 449 -10.24 -2.00 19.04
N HIS A 450 -9.47 -1.07 18.50
CA HIS A 450 -8.06 -1.24 18.16
C HIS A 450 -7.27 -1.49 19.46
N SER A 451 -7.71 -2.47 20.26
CA SER A 451 -6.91 -3.08 21.28
C SER A 451 -5.64 -3.49 20.57
N VAL A 452 -4.54 -3.18 21.24
CA VAL A 452 -3.15 -3.57 20.92
C VAL A 452 -3.03 -5.04 20.46
N ASN A 453 -4.05 -5.86 20.72
CA ASN A 453 -4.16 -7.28 20.41
C ASN A 453 -4.72 -7.68 19.04
N ASP A 454 -5.00 -6.74 18.13
CA ASP A 454 -5.58 -7.09 16.82
C ASP A 454 -4.50 -7.75 15.91
N THR A 455 -4.39 -9.08 15.92
CA THR A 455 -3.31 -9.85 15.25
C THR A 455 -3.35 -9.76 13.72
N TYR A 456 -4.51 -9.47 13.16
CA TYR A 456 -4.75 -9.47 11.71
C TYR A 456 -4.73 -8.07 11.11
N THR A 457 -4.69 -7.04 11.96
CA THR A 457 -4.63 -5.65 11.49
C THR A 457 -3.19 -5.36 11.08
N GLY A 458 -2.96 -5.38 9.77
CA GLY A 458 -1.75 -4.82 9.16
C GLY A 458 -1.69 -3.30 9.36
N LEU A 459 -1.05 -2.57 8.44
CA LEU A 459 -1.09 -1.11 8.49
C LEU A 459 -2.53 -0.62 8.38
N LEU A 460 -2.96 0.24 9.32
CA LEU A 460 -4.26 0.88 9.30
C LEU A 460 -4.59 1.46 7.92
N TRP A 461 -3.57 1.99 7.25
CA TRP A 461 -3.67 2.57 5.91
C TRP A 461 -4.21 1.62 4.85
N GLN A 462 -3.93 0.31 4.93
CA GLN A 462 -4.53 -0.65 4.01
C GLN A 462 -6.05 -0.77 4.21
N ARG A 463 -6.50 -0.73 5.47
CA ARG A 463 -7.93 -0.78 5.82
C ARG A 463 -8.65 0.50 5.38
N LEU A 464 -8.01 1.65 5.49
CA LEU A 464 -8.58 2.94 5.07
C LEU A 464 -8.52 3.14 3.54
N HIS A 465 -7.42 2.77 2.89
CA HIS A 465 -7.19 3.04 1.47
C HIS A 465 -7.96 2.10 0.56
N SER A 466 -7.89 0.79 0.81
CA SER A 466 -8.39 -0.21 -0.14
C SER A 466 -9.89 -0.06 -0.45
N PRO A 467 -10.78 0.27 0.51
CA PRO A 467 -12.19 0.53 0.22
C PRO A 467 -12.41 1.74 -0.69
N LEU A 468 -11.50 2.71 -0.68
CA LEU A 468 -11.65 3.95 -1.46
C LEU A 468 -11.42 3.70 -2.95
N THR A 469 -10.56 2.74 -3.32
CA THR A 469 -10.43 2.28 -4.72
C THR A 469 -11.74 1.66 -5.23
N ALA A 470 -12.38 0.82 -4.40
CA ALA A 470 -13.68 0.22 -4.71
C ALA A 470 -14.79 1.29 -4.78
N PHE A 471 -14.79 2.21 -3.82
CA PHE A 471 -15.70 3.36 -3.77
C PHE A 471 -15.61 4.21 -5.04
N GLY A 472 -14.40 4.61 -5.43
CA GLY A 472 -14.16 5.39 -6.64
C GLY A 472 -14.66 4.68 -7.90
N SER A 473 -14.49 3.36 -7.97
CA SER A 473 -14.96 2.54 -9.10
C SER A 473 -16.49 2.56 -9.23
N LEU A 474 -17.21 2.32 -8.13
CA LEU A 474 -18.69 2.32 -8.13
C LEU A 474 -19.27 3.73 -8.30
N TRP A 475 -18.67 4.72 -7.63
CA TRP A 475 -19.10 6.11 -7.74
C TRP A 475 -18.94 6.63 -9.17
N GLY A 476 -17.80 6.35 -9.82
CA GLY A 476 -17.58 6.71 -11.23
C GLY A 476 -18.61 6.06 -12.15
N GLU A 477 -18.95 4.79 -11.91
CA GLU A 477 -19.98 4.08 -12.68
C GLU A 477 -21.37 4.72 -12.50
N ILE A 478 -21.74 5.13 -11.28
CA ILE A 478 -23.01 5.83 -11.03
C ILE A 478 -23.02 7.16 -11.79
N VAL A 479 -21.97 7.96 -11.69
CA VAL A 479 -21.95 9.30 -12.30
C VAL A 479 -22.00 9.24 -13.82
N VAL A 480 -21.31 8.27 -14.44
CA VAL A 480 -21.28 8.13 -15.90
C VAL A 480 -22.56 7.47 -16.43
N ARG A 481 -23.10 6.44 -15.75
CA ARG A 481 -24.16 5.57 -16.28
C ARG A 481 -25.52 5.66 -15.57
N ALA A 482 -25.74 6.65 -14.70
CA ALA A 482 -26.99 6.83 -13.92
C ALA A 482 -28.28 6.72 -14.76
N ARG A 483 -28.25 7.06 -16.05
CA ARG A 483 -29.43 7.08 -16.92
C ARG A 483 -29.84 5.73 -17.49
N ILE A 484 -28.94 4.75 -17.56
CA ILE A 484 -29.15 3.54 -18.38
C ILE A 484 -29.57 2.33 -17.53
N ARG A 485 -29.21 2.28 -16.24
CA ARG A 485 -29.42 1.10 -15.38
C ARG A 485 -29.84 1.47 -13.96
N SER A 486 -31.12 1.80 -13.75
CA SER A 486 -31.56 2.34 -12.45
C SER A 486 -31.35 1.37 -11.29
N GLU A 487 -31.52 0.06 -11.50
CA GLU A 487 -31.38 -0.93 -10.42
C GLU A 487 -29.92 -1.22 -10.05
N GLU A 488 -29.04 -1.36 -11.05
CA GLU A 488 -27.59 -1.50 -10.81
C GLU A 488 -27.01 -0.23 -10.15
N GLY A 489 -27.50 0.95 -10.55
CA GLY A 489 -27.16 2.22 -9.92
C GLY A 489 -27.54 2.28 -8.43
N LYS A 490 -28.73 1.77 -8.05
CA LYS A 490 -29.15 1.68 -6.64
C LYS A 490 -28.28 0.71 -5.84
N GLN A 491 -27.98 -0.47 -6.38
CA GLN A 491 -27.09 -1.43 -5.71
C GLN A 491 -25.69 -0.86 -5.50
N ASN A 492 -25.18 -0.11 -6.48
CA ASN A 492 -23.91 0.58 -6.35
C ASN A 492 -23.98 1.69 -5.29
N LEU A 493 -25.09 2.44 -5.24
CA LEU A 493 -25.31 3.48 -4.23
C LEU A 493 -25.32 2.89 -2.81
N GLU A 494 -26.10 1.83 -2.59
CA GLU A 494 -26.17 1.12 -1.30
C GLU A 494 -24.78 0.63 -0.84
N ALA A 495 -23.99 0.10 -1.78
CA ALA A 495 -22.64 -0.36 -1.47
C ALA A 495 -21.71 0.81 -1.06
N ILE A 496 -21.74 1.95 -1.76
CA ILE A 496 -20.87 3.09 -1.43
C ILE A 496 -21.25 3.78 -0.11
N GLU A 497 -22.51 3.68 0.33
CA GLU A 497 -22.98 4.19 1.63
C GLU A 497 -22.31 3.50 2.83
N HIS A 498 -21.79 2.28 2.65
CA HIS A 498 -21.05 1.59 3.71
C HIS A 498 -19.70 2.25 4.04
N VAL A 499 -19.10 3.00 3.12
CA VAL A 499 -17.75 3.57 3.29
C VAL A 499 -17.72 4.68 4.34
N PRO A 500 -18.57 5.73 4.29
CA PRO A 500 -18.66 6.71 5.36
C PRO A 500 -18.86 6.10 6.74
N VAL A 501 -19.78 5.13 6.87
CA VAL A 501 -20.06 4.45 8.13
C VAL A 501 -18.83 3.70 8.65
N PHE A 502 -18.12 3.01 7.75
CA PHE A 502 -16.88 2.32 8.07
C PHE A 502 -15.77 3.27 8.52
N LEU A 503 -15.61 4.41 7.85
CA LEU A 503 -14.61 5.43 8.23
C LEU A 503 -14.97 6.12 9.54
N GLY A 504 -16.25 6.41 9.77
CA GLY A 504 -16.74 7.03 10.99
C GLY A 504 -16.48 6.22 12.24
N LYS A 505 -16.47 4.90 12.12
CA LYS A 505 -16.06 3.97 13.19
C LYS A 505 -14.60 4.15 13.64
N SER A 506 -13.73 4.70 12.79
CA SER A 506 -12.33 4.99 13.08
C SER A 506 -12.04 6.49 13.29
N SER A 507 -13.06 7.35 13.16
CA SER A 507 -12.91 8.82 13.16
C SER A 507 -12.41 9.38 14.50
N SER A 508 -12.80 8.76 15.61
CA SER A 508 -12.37 9.16 16.96
C SER A 508 -10.88 8.90 17.20
N GLN A 509 -10.31 7.91 16.53
CA GLN A 509 -8.91 7.48 16.69
C GLN A 509 -7.98 8.06 15.63
N ASN A 510 -8.53 8.49 14.50
CA ASN A 510 -7.74 8.90 13.35
C ASN A 510 -8.39 10.12 12.67
N PRO A 511 -7.76 11.31 12.79
CA PRO A 511 -8.26 12.53 12.15
C PRO A 511 -8.37 12.42 10.62
N LEU A 512 -7.52 11.62 9.98
CA LEU A 512 -7.61 11.36 8.55
C LEU A 512 -8.85 10.51 8.23
N ALA A 513 -9.19 9.50 9.04
CA ALA A 513 -10.43 8.75 8.87
C ALA A 513 -11.68 9.66 8.98
N ALA A 514 -11.69 10.60 9.94
CA ALA A 514 -12.76 11.59 10.08
C ALA A 514 -12.88 12.49 8.84
N LYS A 515 -11.74 12.97 8.31
CA LYS A 515 -11.71 13.77 7.08
C LYS A 515 -12.20 12.97 5.88
N LEU A 516 -11.75 11.71 5.73
CA LEU A 516 -12.17 10.83 4.64
C LEU A 516 -13.67 10.51 4.73
N GLN A 517 -14.21 10.29 5.93
CA GLN A 517 -15.65 10.12 6.14
C GLN A 517 -16.40 11.30 5.53
N SER A 518 -16.11 12.53 5.97
CA SER A 518 -16.80 13.74 5.49
C SER A 518 -16.67 13.94 3.97
N ILE A 519 -15.51 13.60 3.39
CA ILE A 519 -15.32 13.62 1.94
C ILE A 519 -16.24 12.59 1.27
N THR A 520 -16.22 11.34 1.72
CA THR A 520 -17.05 10.26 1.14
C THR A 520 -18.55 10.50 1.30
N GLU A 521 -19.01 11.14 2.38
CA GLU A 521 -20.41 11.54 2.56
C GLU A 521 -20.87 12.51 1.47
N ARG A 522 -20.06 13.51 1.14
CA ARG A 522 -20.34 14.46 0.04
C ARG A 522 -20.36 13.77 -1.32
N PHE A 523 -19.49 12.78 -1.55
CA PHE A 523 -19.51 11.98 -2.77
C PHE A 523 -20.77 11.12 -2.89
N VAL A 524 -21.22 10.52 -1.78
CA VAL A 524 -22.48 9.77 -1.72
C VAL A 524 -23.66 10.68 -1.99
N GLU A 525 -23.74 11.86 -1.35
CA GLU A 525 -24.80 12.84 -1.60
C GLU A 525 -24.86 13.23 -3.09
N HIS A 526 -23.70 13.50 -3.71
CA HIS A 526 -23.63 13.76 -5.14
C HIS A 526 -24.17 12.58 -5.98
N ALA A 527 -23.78 11.34 -5.68
CA ALA A 527 -24.30 10.16 -6.37
C ALA A 527 -25.83 10.00 -6.21
N THR A 528 -26.34 10.24 -5.00
CA THR A 528 -27.77 10.22 -4.67
C THR A 528 -28.53 11.23 -5.52
N THR A 529 -28.08 12.49 -5.60
CA THR A 529 -28.76 13.51 -6.42
C THR A 529 -28.83 13.13 -7.89
N LYS A 530 -27.77 12.49 -8.43
CA LYS A 530 -27.75 12.03 -9.82
C LYS A 530 -28.80 10.97 -10.11
N ILE A 531 -28.92 9.95 -9.25
CA ILE A 531 -29.93 8.88 -9.40
C ILE A 531 -31.36 9.42 -9.25
N HIS A 532 -31.59 10.36 -8.33
CA HIS A 532 -32.93 10.92 -8.13
C HIS A 532 -33.34 11.91 -9.24
N SER A 533 -32.39 12.66 -9.80
CA SER A 533 -32.65 13.60 -10.89
C SER A 533 -33.15 12.91 -12.17
N THR A 534 -32.79 11.64 -12.38
CA THR A 534 -33.22 10.84 -13.53
C THR A 534 -34.64 10.30 -13.42
N GLY A 535 -35.24 10.31 -12.22
CA GLY A 535 -36.58 9.77 -11.97
C GLY A 535 -37.74 10.75 -12.20
N LYS A 536 -37.48 12.04 -12.43
CA LYS A 536 -38.53 13.02 -12.80
C LYS A 536 -38.72 13.01 -14.32
N PRO A 537 -39.82 12.46 -14.86
CA PRO A 537 -40.14 12.67 -16.26
C PRO A 537 -40.26 14.17 -16.48
N ARG A 538 -39.46 14.71 -17.41
CA ARG A 538 -39.65 16.08 -17.87
C ARG A 538 -41.02 16.13 -18.55
N LEU A 539 -42.04 16.50 -17.79
CA LEU A 539 -43.28 17.02 -18.35
C LEU A 539 -42.88 18.25 -19.16
N HIS A 540 -42.78 18.06 -20.47
CA HIS A 540 -42.71 19.16 -21.42
C HIS A 540 -43.94 20.03 -21.16
N PRO A 541 -43.79 21.32 -20.82
CA PRO A 541 -44.94 22.20 -20.77
C PRO A 541 -45.37 22.44 -22.22
N TYR A 542 -46.29 21.62 -22.71
CA TYR A 542 -47.17 22.07 -23.77
C TYR A 542 -47.99 23.20 -23.18
N ALA A 543 -47.77 24.40 -23.70
CA ALA A 543 -48.57 25.56 -23.40
C ALA A 543 -49.98 25.32 -23.95
N GLU A 544 -50.92 24.95 -23.08
CA GLU A 544 -52.34 25.12 -23.34
C GLU A 544 -52.91 26.13 -22.34
N SER A 545 -53.23 27.29 -22.91
CA SER A 545 -54.11 28.31 -22.37
C SER A 545 -55.55 27.82 -22.32
N GLY A 546 -56.24 28.03 -21.20
CA GLY A 546 -57.71 27.89 -21.07
C GLY A 546 -58.09 27.33 -19.70
N SER A 547 -58.27 28.17 -18.69
CA SER A 547 -59.57 28.76 -18.29
C SER A 547 -60.45 27.81 -17.45
N ASP A 548 -60.58 28.22 -16.18
CA ASP A 548 -61.76 28.20 -15.33
C ASP A 548 -62.21 26.98 -14.52
N SER A 549 -62.42 27.33 -13.24
CA SER A 549 -63.48 26.92 -12.30
C SER A 549 -63.22 25.77 -11.32
N ALA A 550 -63.12 26.23 -10.07
CA ALA A 550 -63.46 25.63 -8.79
C ALA A 550 -64.37 24.39 -8.77
N VAL A 551 -64.13 23.51 -7.80
CA VAL A 551 -65.06 23.14 -6.70
C VAL A 551 -64.30 22.28 -5.67
N ALA A 552 -64.56 22.55 -4.40
CA ALA A 552 -64.05 21.82 -3.24
C ALA A 552 -64.82 20.52 -3.00
N GLN A 553 -64.18 19.50 -2.42
CA GLN A 553 -64.83 18.69 -1.37
C GLN A 553 -63.85 17.82 -0.57
N ASP A 554 -64.09 17.83 0.73
CA ASP A 554 -63.68 16.86 1.76
C ASP A 554 -63.89 15.40 1.33
N ASP A 555 -63.01 14.50 1.79
CA ASP A 555 -63.44 13.50 2.77
C ASP A 555 -62.25 12.79 3.41
N ALA A 556 -62.34 12.68 4.73
CA ALA A 556 -61.49 11.86 5.57
C ALA A 556 -61.91 10.39 5.47
N ASP A 557 -60.96 9.46 5.59
CA ASP A 557 -61.18 8.31 6.46
C ASP A 557 -59.88 7.60 6.88
N GLN A 558 -59.87 7.27 8.16
CA GLN A 558 -58.85 6.53 8.90
C GLN A 558 -59.06 5.02 8.70
N ALA A 559 -57.96 4.26 8.59
CA ALA A 559 -57.93 2.88 9.05
C ALA A 559 -56.50 2.44 9.42
N THR A 560 -56.27 2.37 10.72
CA THR A 560 -55.24 1.60 11.42
C THR A 560 -55.43 0.10 11.24
N VAL A 561 -54.40 -0.65 10.79
CA VAL A 561 -54.21 -2.08 11.15
C VAL A 561 -52.72 -2.41 11.29
N THR A 562 -52.32 -2.59 12.54
CA THR A 562 -51.51 -3.64 13.18
C THR A 562 -50.55 -4.54 12.37
N THR A 563 -49.30 -4.48 12.82
CA THR A 563 -48.16 -5.43 12.78
C THR A 563 -48.40 -6.89 12.39
N SER A 564 -47.52 -7.43 11.53
CA SER A 564 -47.10 -8.84 11.56
C SER A 564 -45.61 -8.98 11.26
N ASN A 565 -44.91 -9.66 12.16
CA ASN A 565 -43.48 -9.97 12.12
C ASN A 565 -43.17 -10.93 10.96
N PHE A 566 -42.13 -10.64 10.19
CA PHE A 566 -41.46 -11.60 9.30
C PHE A 566 -40.05 -11.84 9.82
N THR A 567 -39.84 -12.99 10.43
CA THR A 567 -38.53 -13.61 10.61
C THR A 567 -38.08 -14.17 9.26
N GLU A 568 -37.05 -13.58 8.68
CA GLU A 568 -36.43 -14.07 7.44
C GLU A 568 -35.24 -14.96 7.81
N GLU A 569 -35.44 -16.27 7.65
CA GLU A 569 -34.40 -17.29 7.76
C GLU A 569 -33.42 -17.17 6.59
N MET A 570 -32.13 -17.20 6.95
CA MET A 570 -30.99 -17.19 6.05
C MET A 570 -30.80 -18.59 5.43
N PRO A 571 -30.54 -18.74 4.11
CA PRO A 571 -30.34 -20.06 3.53
C PRO A 571 -28.93 -20.59 3.80
N ASP A 572 -28.88 -21.77 4.45
CA ASP A 572 -27.71 -22.62 4.62
C ASP A 572 -27.13 -23.04 3.27
N TRP A 573 -25.85 -22.75 3.04
CA TRP A 573 -25.03 -23.37 2.01
C TRP A 573 -24.41 -24.65 2.57
N GLN A 574 -24.99 -25.81 2.27
CA GLN A 574 -24.31 -27.10 2.40
C GLN A 574 -23.65 -27.50 1.07
N PRO A 575 -22.38 -27.96 1.06
CA PRO A 575 -21.80 -28.58 -0.12
C PRO A 575 -22.08 -30.09 -0.11
N SER A 576 -22.72 -30.57 -1.18
CA SER A 576 -22.83 -31.98 -1.51
C SER A 576 -21.46 -32.53 -1.91
N VAL A 577 -20.94 -33.44 -1.09
CA VAL A 577 -19.78 -34.27 -1.42
C VAL A 577 -20.28 -35.46 -2.24
N GLU A 578 -19.91 -35.54 -3.51
CA GLU A 578 -19.84 -36.83 -4.21
C GLU A 578 -18.52 -36.98 -4.96
N ASN A 579 -17.87 -38.08 -4.60
CA ASN A 579 -16.67 -38.63 -5.21
C ASN A 579 -16.89 -38.87 -6.72
N ASN A 580 -15.86 -38.60 -7.53
CA ASN A 580 -15.38 -39.61 -8.47
C ASN A 580 -13.94 -39.32 -8.93
N LEU A 581 -13.15 -40.38 -8.82
CA LEU A 581 -11.75 -40.51 -9.20
C LEU A 581 -11.72 -41.40 -10.45
N HIS A 582 -11.32 -40.90 -11.62
CA HIS A 582 -10.45 -41.64 -12.58
C HIS A 582 -10.14 -40.87 -13.88
N GLN A 583 -8.84 -40.90 -14.20
CA GLN A 583 -8.18 -41.06 -15.52
C GLN A 583 -8.23 -39.96 -16.61
N GLN A 584 -7.02 -39.39 -16.82
CA GLN A 584 -6.30 -39.23 -18.10
C GLN A 584 -7.07 -39.37 -19.42
N THR A 585 -6.91 -38.39 -20.32
CA THR A 585 -6.23 -38.56 -21.63
C THR A 585 -6.09 -37.22 -22.38
N ASP A 586 -5.00 -37.13 -23.16
CA ASP A 586 -4.65 -36.08 -24.11
C ASP A 586 -5.70 -35.85 -25.22
N SER A 587 -5.80 -34.62 -25.73
CA SER A 587 -5.86 -34.36 -27.19
C SER A 587 -5.79 -32.86 -27.52
N ASP A 588 -4.80 -32.51 -28.35
CA ASP A 588 -4.79 -31.36 -29.24
C ASP A 588 -6.02 -31.35 -30.18
N ILE A 589 -6.47 -30.16 -30.60
CA ILE A 589 -6.71 -29.83 -32.02
C ILE A 589 -7.06 -28.34 -32.21
N THR A 590 -6.54 -27.86 -33.33
CA THR A 590 -6.51 -26.56 -34.00
C THR A 590 -7.84 -25.88 -34.34
N SER A 591 -7.76 -24.53 -34.36
CA SER A 591 -8.29 -23.56 -35.34
C SER A 591 -9.81 -23.45 -35.59
N LEU A 592 -10.31 -22.20 -35.60
CA LEU A 592 -10.81 -21.54 -36.82
C LEU A 592 -11.08 -20.05 -36.59
N ASN A 593 -10.50 -19.23 -37.48
CA ASN A 593 -10.83 -17.83 -37.73
C ASN A 593 -12.16 -17.75 -38.50
N THR A 594 -12.97 -16.71 -38.22
CA THR A 594 -13.87 -16.13 -39.24
C THR A 594 -14.00 -14.62 -39.03
N GLU A 595 -13.53 -13.89 -40.03
CA GLU A 595 -13.71 -12.45 -40.24
C GLU A 595 -15.17 -12.13 -40.59
N LEU A 596 -15.64 -10.93 -40.21
CA LEU A 596 -16.70 -10.26 -40.95
C LEU A 596 -16.52 -8.74 -40.91
N SER A 597 -16.23 -8.22 -42.11
CA SER A 597 -16.16 -6.84 -42.52
C SER A 597 -17.56 -6.23 -42.66
N ALA A 598 -17.74 -4.98 -42.26
CA ALA A 598 -18.76 -4.09 -42.83
C ALA A 598 -18.32 -2.63 -42.70
N ASP A 599 -18.01 -2.07 -43.86
CA ASP A 599 -17.79 -0.66 -44.17
C ASP A 599 -19.13 0.12 -44.12
N MET A 600 -19.13 1.36 -43.62
CA MET A 600 -19.99 2.43 -44.15
C MET A 600 -19.61 3.82 -43.58
N SER A 601 -19.19 4.68 -44.51
CA SER A 601 -19.02 6.13 -44.38
C SER A 601 -20.35 6.88 -44.41
N THR A 602 -20.53 7.95 -43.61
CA THR A 602 -20.87 9.33 -44.08
C THR A 602 -20.98 10.34 -42.93
N TYR A 603 -20.43 11.54 -43.16
CA TYR A 603 -20.71 12.84 -42.50
C TYR A 603 -21.23 13.79 -43.62
N PRO A 604 -21.71 15.03 -43.36
CA PRO A 604 -21.99 15.71 -42.08
C PRO A 604 -23.39 16.37 -42.03
N ASP A 605 -23.81 16.85 -40.85
CA ASP A 605 -24.71 18.01 -40.81
C ASP A 605 -24.38 18.95 -39.63
N ILE A 606 -24.36 20.24 -39.94
CA ILE A 606 -23.99 21.37 -39.09
C ILE A 606 -25.27 22.18 -38.87
N GLY A 607 -25.72 22.34 -37.63
CA GLY A 607 -26.68 23.39 -37.29
C GLY A 607 -27.56 23.08 -36.08
N GLY A 608 -27.26 23.72 -34.95
CA GLY A 608 -28.16 23.74 -33.80
C GLY A 608 -27.49 24.22 -32.52
N LEU A 609 -27.40 25.53 -32.32
CA LEU A 609 -27.11 26.14 -31.01
C LEU A 609 -28.33 25.95 -30.10
N GLY A 610 -28.49 24.75 -29.56
CA GLY A 610 -29.39 24.46 -28.45
C GLY A 610 -28.66 24.66 -27.13
N TYR A 611 -29.35 25.19 -26.12
CA TYR A 611 -28.89 25.22 -24.73
C TYR A 611 -28.50 23.79 -24.29
N GLN A 612 -27.20 23.51 -24.32
CA GLN A 612 -26.64 22.21 -23.97
C GLN A 612 -26.74 22.09 -22.46
N THR A 613 -27.69 21.30 -21.97
CA THR A 613 -27.77 21.00 -20.54
C THR A 613 -26.54 20.20 -20.14
N ASP A 614 -25.80 20.71 -19.15
CA ASP A 614 -24.60 20.15 -18.51
C ASP A 614 -24.75 18.67 -18.14
N ASP A 615 -24.53 17.77 -19.09
CA ASP A 615 -24.82 16.36 -18.92
C ASP A 615 -23.56 15.48 -19.04
N LEU A 616 -23.10 15.04 -17.87
CA LEU A 616 -21.99 14.09 -17.71
C LEU A 616 -22.26 12.72 -18.37
N ALA A 617 -23.48 12.43 -18.81
CA ALA A 617 -23.81 11.19 -19.52
C ALA A 617 -23.23 11.09 -20.95
N THR A 618 -22.65 12.17 -21.48
CA THR A 618 -22.03 12.18 -22.83
C THR A 618 -20.55 11.80 -22.84
N TRP A 619 -19.99 11.40 -21.69
CA TRP A 619 -18.58 11.06 -21.58
C TRP A 619 -18.26 9.77 -22.35
N PRO A 620 -17.13 9.70 -23.08
CA PRO A 620 -16.56 8.42 -23.47
C PRO A 620 -16.20 7.67 -22.19
N ASP A 621 -16.83 6.51 -21.97
CA ASP A 621 -16.74 5.67 -20.77
C ASP A 621 -15.30 5.51 -20.23
N ASN A 622 -14.29 5.59 -21.11
CA ASN A 622 -12.89 5.32 -20.78
C ASN A 622 -12.12 6.51 -20.17
N ARG A 623 -12.53 7.75 -20.41
CA ARG A 623 -11.76 8.94 -19.99
C ARG A 623 -12.00 9.33 -18.54
N PHE A 624 -13.20 9.08 -18.00
CA PHE A 624 -13.51 9.36 -16.60
C PHE A 624 -12.65 8.53 -15.66
N PHE A 625 -12.46 7.25 -15.98
CA PHE A 625 -11.72 6.33 -15.12
C PHE A 625 -10.22 6.59 -15.15
N GLU A 626 -9.61 6.74 -16.33
CA GLU A 626 -8.19 7.12 -16.44
C GLU A 626 -7.92 8.43 -15.70
N ALA A 627 -8.83 9.40 -15.83
CA ALA A 627 -8.73 10.65 -15.12
C ALA A 627 -8.90 10.48 -13.61
N THR A 628 -9.96 9.87 -13.10
CA THR A 628 -10.27 9.86 -11.65
C THR A 628 -9.32 8.96 -10.85
N PHE A 629 -8.69 7.97 -11.50
CA PHE A 629 -7.75 7.08 -10.84
C PHE A 629 -6.34 7.64 -10.66
N ASP A 630 -5.91 8.61 -11.49
CA ASP A 630 -4.68 9.38 -11.24
C ASP A 630 -4.70 10.22 -9.92
N TRP A 631 -5.82 10.21 -9.17
CA TRP A 631 -6.13 11.16 -8.09
C TRP A 631 -6.30 10.50 -6.72
N PHE A 632 -6.69 9.22 -6.70
CA PHE A 632 -6.21 8.32 -5.67
C PHE A 632 -4.69 8.25 -5.85
N PRO A 633 -3.85 8.26 -4.81
CA PRO A 633 -2.39 8.42 -4.95
C PRO A 633 -1.75 7.23 -5.71
N LEU A 634 -1.95 7.19 -7.02
CA LEU A 634 -1.08 6.57 -8.01
C LEU A 634 0.02 7.61 -8.20
N GLY A 635 1.14 7.40 -7.50
CA GLY A 635 2.18 8.38 -7.24
C GLY A 635 2.49 9.35 -8.39
N GLY A 636 2.62 10.62 -8.01
CA GLY A 636 3.07 11.69 -8.89
C GLY A 636 4.37 11.35 -9.63
N THR A 637 4.46 11.94 -10.81
CA THR A 637 5.66 12.09 -11.65
C THR A 637 6.92 12.15 -10.79
N SER A 638 7.81 11.19 -10.97
CA SER A 638 9.12 11.20 -10.35
C SER A 638 9.95 12.32 -11.02
N PRO A 639 10.49 13.31 -10.29
CA PRO A 639 11.43 14.28 -10.85
C PRO A 639 12.87 13.72 -10.87
N LEU A 640 13.04 12.39 -10.91
CA LEU A 640 14.34 11.76 -11.06
C LEU A 640 14.54 11.38 -12.52
N GLY A 641 15.08 12.34 -13.26
CA GLY A 641 15.81 12.08 -14.49
C GLY A 641 16.83 10.97 -14.24
N VAL A 642 16.69 9.90 -15.01
CA VAL A 642 17.65 8.81 -15.10
C VAL A 642 18.98 9.41 -15.53
N ILE A 643 19.95 9.48 -14.60
CA ILE A 643 21.36 9.49 -14.96
C ILE A 643 21.74 8.03 -15.17
N GLU A 644 21.56 7.56 -16.40
CA GLU A 644 22.32 6.42 -16.90
C GLU A 644 23.80 6.83 -16.90
N ASN A 645 24.59 6.20 -16.05
CA ASN A 645 26.03 6.09 -16.26
C ASN A 645 26.51 4.70 -15.85
N GLU A 646 27.06 4.05 -16.88
CA GLU A 646 27.90 2.86 -16.96
C GLU A 646 28.59 2.41 -15.66
N VAL A 647 28.49 1.10 -15.38
CA VAL A 647 29.59 0.28 -14.85
C VAL A 647 29.70 -0.98 -15.69
#